data_AF-A0A3M5R679-F1
#
_entry.id   AF-A0A3M5R679-F1
#
_cell.length_a   1.000
_cell.length_b   1.000
_cell.length_c   1.000
_cell.angle_alpha   90.00
_cell.angle_beta   90.00
_cell.angle_gamma   90.00
#
_symmetry.space_group_name_H-M   'P 1'
#
loop_
_entity.id
_entity.type
_entity.pdbx_description
1 polymer ?
#
loop_
_entity_poly.entity_id
_entity_poly.type
_entity_poly.pdbx_seq_one_letter_code
_entity_poly.pdbx_strand_id
1 'polypeptide(L)'
;MTMLTAHDNTPETQASPDVPVSLITPRKLDSEPFEAEHPNAGFIRANLPGWYSSAPAALRQALHASQQKARRSAQALEPIRNRLLSAKTFAAPVLSKAFFERFKLSLDVEDFQLMTWRYDSTWKPAPLEQTLLQAALQNFAASNRSRFDPHSAILRTGGLRYWLIDSTQHRYTVEYHDRQDISLEQFADFCHELDLGSQYQSHLDSVFKPSTPDAAQAVAVAFIDSERDAVEVLAHIARMKGDVTDAAYQMLLSMVKSVDRPEWDGKGVRCCQLHMLDTYVFSGCLLHGALLIQQDIPDPDGGPCIVYMPSEPSHPIKQFASLQAFNASLVEALDSDSYRRYFSRFVSLTRSPQFFATLKSRLHPAQNATLDVNAGLVLQAQPFSKPPFQLLYDHLLAKTYGDSRAIAVPSAQVDQQARDALLESLESTGMNLLNVAGFFVPVMGEVMAMVALYQLASEAFVAYEDWTHGEVEEAMQHVYEIGENVAQMLLLGTVIGAVNGLKPSMFIESLVQKSVDGSIRLGKPTVDAFADTVRLPDGLSLNALGLYEFDGKTWLPLDGKLYRVAADAHHANYRIKHPVDERSYSPRLEHNGAGAWRHEWENPMGWDEVTAFRRLNATCEAFSEAEIRKTLGIAGVNEALLRQIHVENLPPPALLKDAVQRVEIERELQSCIDALKAEDLSPVSVSHLEPWMKLLVSSPLWHKTRGLLLIDAEGGLLDSWNAGADMTLSSHVVGPTRHLTQVLGQLLDGLTPDEITRLTGSGSTDKVVQLRGLKSHLADYAQYHIEQLLDGVHALKARSSDPLVQLIQRDFSRLPDSVALELLDMTSEADKARMTSEKRIPLELAEHAREYQQQLRINRALEGFYRSSTDNPDTQAAGLGLLQYVPGWGGDRSIDLLKDTLEGDEIGSLASEKATAVHRILVRTEEGFEPFNHLGESLGARNPRFFGSLLSVLPDDVRLTINLPLNAQE
;
A
#
# COMPACT_ATOMS: atom_id res chain seq x y z
N MET A 1 -7.92 76.22 -7.70
CA MET A 1 -6.84 76.70 -8.57
C MET A 1 -6.96 75.94 -9.87
N THR A 2 -7.80 76.31 -10.86
CA THR A 2 -7.73 77.50 -11.74
C THR A 2 -6.30 77.72 -12.24
N MET A 3 -5.94 77.75 -13.53
CA MET A 3 -6.65 77.94 -14.80
C MET A 3 -5.76 77.54 -16.00
N LEU A 4 -6.41 77.10 -17.09
CA LEU A 4 -6.23 77.44 -18.53
C LEU A 4 -4.84 77.45 -19.20
N THR A 5 -4.74 76.83 -20.38
CA THR A 5 -4.96 77.50 -21.70
C THR A 5 -4.90 76.49 -22.84
N ALA A 6 -5.54 76.85 -23.95
CA ALA A 6 -5.98 75.99 -25.05
C ALA A 6 -5.31 76.36 -26.39
N HIS A 7 -5.24 75.35 -27.29
CA HIS A 7 -5.29 75.42 -28.77
C HIS A 7 -4.05 76.03 -29.49
N ASP A 8 -3.59 75.60 -30.67
CA ASP A 8 -4.16 74.75 -31.73
C ASP A 8 -3.07 74.31 -32.76
N ASN A 9 -3.44 73.33 -33.59
CA ASN A 9 -2.97 72.99 -34.96
C ASN A 9 -1.69 72.14 -35.25
N THR A 10 -1.99 70.87 -35.62
CA THR A 10 -1.43 69.90 -36.62
C THR A 10 -0.12 70.22 -37.39
N PRO A 11 0.75 69.22 -37.74
CA PRO A 11 0.38 68.03 -38.54
C PRO A 11 1.13 66.69 -38.28
N GLU A 12 0.56 65.66 -38.93
CA GLU A 12 0.99 64.29 -39.27
C GLU A 12 2.32 63.65 -38.82
N THR A 13 2.16 62.34 -38.55
CA THR A 13 3.00 61.15 -38.82
C THR A 13 3.91 60.53 -37.73
N GLN A 14 3.58 59.25 -37.48
CA GLN A 14 4.40 58.08 -37.10
C GLN A 14 4.59 57.65 -35.62
N ALA A 15 4.08 56.43 -35.37
CA ALA A 15 4.68 55.28 -34.65
C ALA A 15 4.31 54.96 -33.17
N SER A 16 3.66 53.78 -33.04
CA SER A 16 3.76 52.73 -31.98
C SER A 16 3.08 52.95 -30.60
N PRO A 17 2.72 51.88 -29.85
CA PRO A 17 2.38 50.50 -30.24
C PRO A 17 1.09 49.92 -29.58
N ASP A 18 0.71 48.75 -30.09
CA ASP A 18 -0.44 47.90 -29.79
C ASP A 18 -0.58 47.38 -28.35
N VAL A 19 -1.83 47.35 -27.85
CA VAL A 19 -2.44 46.21 -27.14
C VAL A 19 -3.92 46.13 -27.54
N PRO A 20 -4.39 45.07 -28.23
CA PRO A 20 -5.80 44.97 -28.61
C PRO A 20 -6.65 44.41 -27.46
N VAL A 21 -7.65 45.20 -27.06
CA VAL A 21 -8.84 44.71 -26.35
C VAL A 21 -9.64 43.87 -27.33
N SER A 22 -9.48 42.55 -27.28
CA SER A 22 -10.33 41.63 -28.04
C SER A 22 -11.68 41.48 -27.34
N LEU A 23 -12.71 41.93 -28.06
CA LEU A 23 -14.12 41.73 -27.78
C LEU A 23 -14.42 40.27 -27.40
N ILE A 24 -14.98 40.08 -26.22
CA ILE A 24 -15.58 38.82 -25.79
C ILE A 24 -16.79 38.56 -26.69
N THR A 25 -16.62 37.72 -27.70
CA THR A 25 -17.72 37.12 -28.44
C THR A 25 -18.41 36.12 -27.50
N PRO A 26 -19.73 36.22 -27.26
CA PRO A 26 -20.42 35.21 -26.47
C PRO A 26 -20.32 33.86 -27.19
N ARG A 27 -19.76 32.87 -26.49
CA ARG A 27 -19.75 31.47 -26.89
C ARG A 27 -21.19 31.08 -27.27
N LYS A 28 -21.42 30.81 -28.56
CA LYS A 28 -22.59 30.02 -28.97
C LYS A 28 -22.53 28.72 -28.17
N LEU A 29 -23.51 28.50 -27.30
CA LEU A 29 -23.90 27.15 -26.96
C LEU A 29 -24.44 26.54 -28.25
N ASP A 30 -23.57 25.88 -29.01
CA ASP A 30 -24.02 24.94 -30.03
C ASP A 30 -24.58 23.74 -29.27
N SER A 31 -25.89 23.77 -29.05
CA SER A 31 -26.67 22.58 -28.79
C SER A 31 -26.71 21.77 -30.08
N GLU A 32 -25.61 21.07 -30.38
CA GLU A 32 -25.66 19.92 -31.28
C GLU A 32 -26.48 18.80 -30.60
N PRO A 33 -27.17 17.94 -31.38
CA PRO A 33 -27.94 16.84 -30.82
C PRO A 33 -27.04 15.94 -29.96
N PHE A 34 -27.63 15.23 -28.99
CA PHE A 34 -27.02 14.11 -28.24
C PHE A 34 -26.68 12.91 -29.16
N GLU A 35 -25.92 13.14 -30.23
CA GLU A 35 -25.37 12.12 -31.15
C GLU A 35 -23.83 12.12 -31.14
N ALA A 36 -23.19 12.93 -30.29
CA ALA A 36 -21.74 12.90 -30.12
C ALA A 36 -21.35 11.65 -29.31
N GLU A 37 -20.62 10.74 -29.95
CA GLU A 37 -19.98 9.60 -29.27
C GLU A 37 -19.11 10.09 -28.09
N HIS A 38 -19.11 9.34 -26.98
CA HIS A 38 -18.29 9.67 -25.81
C HIS A 38 -16.81 9.89 -26.21
N PRO A 39 -16.08 10.86 -25.62
CA PRO A 39 -14.68 11.15 -25.97
C PRO A 39 -13.76 9.92 -25.95
N ASN A 40 -14.02 8.98 -25.03
CA ASN A 40 -13.23 7.74 -24.94
C ASN A 40 -13.47 6.79 -26.13
N ALA A 41 -14.66 6.79 -26.74
CA ALA A 41 -14.91 6.02 -27.96
C ALA A 41 -14.14 6.59 -29.16
N GLY A 42 -14.11 7.93 -29.29
CA GLY A 42 -13.26 8.62 -30.27
C GLY A 42 -11.77 8.36 -30.04
N PHE A 43 -11.34 8.32 -28.77
CA PHE A 43 -9.98 8.00 -28.38
C PHE A 43 -9.59 6.56 -28.74
N ILE A 44 -10.40 5.56 -28.36
CA ILE A 44 -10.16 4.15 -28.69
C ILE A 44 -10.07 3.99 -30.22
N ARG A 45 -10.98 4.62 -30.97
CA ARG A 45 -10.96 4.62 -32.44
C ARG A 45 -9.62 5.06 -33.02
N ALA A 46 -9.06 6.16 -32.52
CA ALA A 46 -7.81 6.73 -33.01
C ALA A 46 -6.57 5.89 -32.65
N ASN A 47 -6.66 5.04 -31.62
CA ASN A 47 -5.54 4.26 -31.09
C ASN A 47 -5.68 2.74 -31.34
N LEU A 48 -6.63 2.30 -32.17
CA LEU A 48 -6.68 0.90 -32.59
C LEU A 48 -5.42 0.53 -33.41
N PRO A 49 -4.81 -0.65 -33.18
CA PRO A 49 -3.63 -1.06 -33.94
C PRO A 49 -3.89 -1.06 -35.46
N GLY A 50 -2.90 -0.58 -36.23
CA GLY A 50 -3.02 -0.47 -37.70
C GLY A 50 -3.37 -1.79 -38.40
N TRP A 51 -2.79 -2.90 -37.94
CA TRP A 51 -3.08 -4.24 -38.46
C TRP A 51 -4.54 -4.65 -38.25
N TYR A 52 -5.17 -4.21 -37.15
CA TYR A 52 -6.59 -4.51 -36.86
C TYR A 52 -7.53 -3.59 -37.62
N SER A 53 -7.27 -2.28 -37.65
CA SER A 53 -8.12 -1.31 -38.34
C SER A 53 -8.13 -1.49 -39.85
N SER A 54 -7.00 -1.90 -40.44
CA SER A 54 -6.85 -2.21 -41.87
C SER A 54 -7.40 -3.59 -42.29
N ALA A 55 -7.70 -4.47 -41.34
CA ALA A 55 -8.13 -5.84 -41.63
C ALA A 55 -9.55 -5.89 -42.24
N PRO A 56 -9.82 -6.83 -43.16
CA PRO A 56 -11.17 -7.02 -43.70
C PRO A 56 -12.21 -7.30 -42.61
N ALA A 57 -13.43 -6.80 -42.77
CA ALA A 57 -14.51 -6.96 -41.80
C ALA A 57 -14.74 -8.43 -41.39
N ALA A 58 -14.75 -9.35 -42.35
CA ALA A 58 -14.91 -10.78 -42.09
C ALA A 58 -13.79 -11.36 -41.20
N LEU A 59 -12.55 -10.87 -41.32
CA LEU A 59 -11.43 -11.34 -40.51
C LEU A 59 -11.53 -10.83 -39.06
N ARG A 60 -12.04 -9.61 -38.86
CA ARG A 60 -12.28 -9.04 -37.52
C ARG A 60 -13.44 -9.71 -36.81
N GLN A 61 -14.50 -10.04 -37.53
CA GLN A 61 -15.61 -10.83 -37.01
C GLN A 61 -15.19 -12.25 -36.64
N ALA A 62 -14.36 -12.89 -37.47
CA ALA A 62 -13.79 -14.20 -37.15
C ALA A 62 -12.88 -14.16 -35.91
N LEU A 63 -12.05 -13.11 -35.77
CA LEU A 63 -11.25 -12.89 -34.56
C LEU A 63 -12.13 -12.73 -33.32
N HIS A 64 -13.19 -11.92 -33.39
CA HIS A 64 -14.09 -11.73 -32.26
C HIS A 64 -14.79 -13.06 -31.87
N ALA A 65 -15.34 -13.80 -32.84
CA ALA A 65 -16.01 -15.06 -32.59
C ALA A 65 -15.08 -16.15 -32.02
N SER A 66 -13.88 -16.29 -32.58
CA SER A 66 -12.87 -17.24 -32.10
C SER A 66 -12.38 -16.89 -30.71
N GLN A 67 -12.26 -15.61 -30.36
CA GLN A 67 -11.93 -15.21 -28.99
C GLN A 67 -13.02 -15.58 -27.98
N GLN A 68 -14.30 -15.35 -28.31
CA GLN A 68 -15.40 -15.78 -27.43
C GLN A 68 -15.38 -17.31 -27.21
N LYS A 69 -15.04 -18.07 -28.25
CA LYS A 69 -14.87 -19.52 -28.19
C LYS A 69 -13.68 -19.91 -27.29
N ALA A 70 -12.51 -19.33 -27.51
CA ALA A 70 -11.31 -19.58 -26.70
C ALA A 70 -11.53 -19.25 -25.21
N ARG A 71 -12.30 -18.21 -24.90
CA ARG A 71 -12.68 -17.89 -23.51
C ARG A 71 -13.50 -19.01 -22.85
N ARG A 72 -14.48 -19.58 -23.55
CA ARG A 72 -15.29 -20.68 -23.01
C ARG A 72 -14.42 -21.92 -22.72
N SER A 73 -13.48 -22.23 -23.61
CA SER A 73 -12.55 -23.34 -23.42
C SER A 73 -11.59 -23.08 -22.25
N ALA A 74 -11.10 -21.84 -22.07
CA ALA A 74 -10.29 -21.46 -20.92
C ALA A 74 -11.08 -21.53 -19.59
N GLN A 75 -12.33 -21.08 -19.55
CA GLN A 75 -13.23 -21.20 -18.39
C GLN A 75 -13.50 -22.66 -18.02
N ALA A 76 -13.64 -23.53 -19.01
CA ALA A 76 -13.79 -24.97 -18.77
C ALA A 76 -12.54 -25.61 -18.14
N LEU A 77 -11.35 -25.06 -18.40
CA LEU A 77 -10.11 -25.53 -17.79
C LEU A 77 -9.87 -24.98 -16.37
N GLU A 78 -10.43 -23.83 -16.02
CA GLU A 78 -10.18 -23.14 -14.75
C GLU A 78 -10.32 -24.06 -13.51
N PRO A 79 -11.38 -24.88 -13.36
CA PRO A 79 -11.50 -25.79 -12.21
C PRO A 79 -10.40 -26.85 -12.14
N ILE A 80 -9.86 -27.27 -13.29
CA ILE A 80 -8.75 -28.24 -13.38
C ILE A 80 -7.46 -27.53 -12.96
N ARG A 81 -7.22 -26.30 -13.44
CA ARG A 81 -6.05 -25.50 -13.06
C ARG A 81 -6.03 -25.15 -11.57
N ASN A 82 -7.17 -24.82 -10.98
CA ASN A 82 -7.26 -24.48 -9.55
C ASN A 82 -6.87 -25.65 -8.63
N ARG A 83 -6.95 -26.89 -9.12
CA ARG A 83 -6.49 -28.09 -8.40
C ARG A 83 -5.00 -28.36 -8.57
N LEU A 84 -4.34 -27.71 -9.52
CA LEU A 84 -2.96 -27.95 -9.90
C LEU A 84 -1.99 -27.13 -9.03
N LEU A 85 -1.77 -27.58 -7.80
CA LEU A 85 -0.83 -26.94 -6.86
C LEU A 85 0.63 -27.02 -7.34
N SER A 86 1.39 -25.95 -7.09
CA SER A 86 2.85 -25.96 -7.22
C SER A 86 3.47 -26.95 -6.24
N ALA A 87 4.67 -27.46 -6.54
CA ALA A 87 5.37 -28.40 -5.65
C ALA A 87 5.61 -27.79 -4.27
N LYS A 88 5.91 -26.49 -4.21
CA LYS A 88 6.06 -25.73 -2.96
C LYS A 88 4.76 -25.70 -2.15
N THR A 89 3.67 -25.24 -2.76
CA THR A 89 2.35 -25.08 -2.09
C THR A 89 1.78 -26.42 -1.62
N PHE A 90 2.02 -27.49 -2.39
CA PHE A 90 1.64 -28.84 -1.99
C PHE A 90 2.49 -29.37 -0.82
N ALA A 91 3.82 -29.28 -0.93
CA ALA A 91 4.73 -29.99 -0.03
C ALA A 91 4.94 -29.29 1.31
N ALA A 92 4.91 -27.96 1.37
CA ALA A 92 5.14 -27.21 2.62
C ALA A 92 4.24 -27.67 3.78
N PRO A 93 2.89 -27.67 3.66
CA PRO A 93 2.01 -28.11 4.75
C PRO A 93 2.16 -29.60 5.08
N VAL A 94 2.42 -30.44 4.08
CA VAL A 94 2.64 -31.89 4.28
C VAL A 94 3.91 -32.12 5.09
N LEU A 95 4.99 -31.43 4.73
CA LEU A 95 6.28 -31.52 5.41
C LEU A 95 6.19 -30.99 6.83
N SER A 96 5.63 -29.79 7.06
CA SER A 96 5.52 -29.20 8.40
C SER A 96 4.76 -30.11 9.36
N LYS A 97 3.65 -30.70 8.90
CA LYS A 97 2.86 -31.64 9.70
C LYS A 97 3.66 -32.90 10.04
N ALA A 98 4.25 -33.54 9.04
CA ALA A 98 5.02 -34.77 9.23
C ALA A 98 6.27 -34.54 10.10
N PHE A 99 6.92 -33.37 9.94
CA PHE A 99 8.09 -32.98 10.71
C PHE A 99 7.76 -32.79 12.19
N PHE A 100 6.66 -32.09 12.50
CA PHE A 100 6.17 -31.97 13.87
C PHE A 100 5.79 -33.33 14.47
N GLU A 101 5.14 -34.21 13.70
CA GLU A 101 4.77 -35.55 14.15
C GLU A 101 6.00 -36.40 14.50
N ARG A 102 7.08 -36.32 13.69
CA ARG A 102 8.32 -37.10 13.86
C ARG A 102 9.25 -36.55 14.94
N PHE A 103 9.53 -35.25 14.90
CA PHE A 103 10.58 -34.63 15.72
C PHE A 103 10.05 -33.84 16.92
N LYS A 104 8.72 -33.63 17.03
CA LYS A 104 8.08 -32.82 18.08
C LYS A 104 8.58 -31.37 18.15
N LEU A 105 9.07 -30.86 17.02
CA LEU A 105 9.55 -29.49 16.86
C LEU A 105 8.65 -28.76 15.86
N SER A 106 8.20 -27.57 16.23
CA SER A 106 7.48 -26.67 15.34
C SER A 106 8.49 -25.71 14.72
N LEU A 107 8.98 -26.07 13.54
CA LEU A 107 9.89 -25.25 12.75
C LEU A 107 9.18 -24.83 11.46
N ASP A 108 9.43 -23.60 11.03
CA ASP A 108 9.10 -23.20 9.67
C ASP A 108 10.10 -23.87 8.71
N VAL A 109 9.59 -24.64 7.76
CA VAL A 109 10.38 -25.45 6.83
C VAL A 109 11.06 -24.60 5.74
N GLU A 110 10.71 -23.31 5.65
CA GLU A 110 11.35 -22.32 4.79
C GLU A 110 12.38 -21.45 5.54
N ASP A 111 12.19 -21.18 6.83
CA ASP A 111 13.15 -20.39 7.64
C ASP A 111 14.30 -21.22 8.24
N PHE A 112 14.16 -22.55 8.24
CA PHE A 112 15.21 -23.48 8.64
C PHE A 112 15.79 -24.18 7.42
N GLN A 113 17.08 -24.52 7.52
CA GLN A 113 17.85 -25.11 6.44
C GLN A 113 18.67 -26.31 6.87
N LEU A 114 18.83 -27.24 5.93
CA LEU A 114 19.92 -28.21 5.92
C LEU A 114 21.14 -27.54 5.29
N MET A 115 22.17 -27.32 6.10
CA MET A 115 23.48 -26.89 5.63
C MET A 115 24.39 -28.11 5.51
N THR A 116 24.83 -28.41 4.28
CA THR A 116 25.76 -29.49 3.99
C THR A 116 27.14 -28.92 3.70
N TRP A 117 28.14 -29.28 4.49
CA TRP A 117 29.51 -28.81 4.27
C TRP A 117 30.14 -29.53 3.09
N ARG A 118 30.63 -28.76 2.11
CA ARG A 118 31.27 -29.26 0.88
C ARG A 118 32.51 -28.45 0.55
N TYR A 119 33.32 -28.96 -0.37
CA TYR A 119 34.48 -28.28 -0.93
C TYR A 119 34.33 -28.13 -2.44
N ASP A 120 34.79 -26.99 -2.98
CA ASP A 120 34.89 -26.78 -4.43
C ASP A 120 36.08 -27.54 -5.04
N SER A 121 36.26 -27.45 -6.36
CA SER A 121 37.39 -28.09 -7.07
C SER A 121 38.77 -27.59 -6.66
N THR A 122 38.85 -26.45 -5.95
CA THR A 122 40.08 -25.87 -5.40
C THR A 122 40.26 -26.15 -3.91
N TRP A 123 39.45 -27.05 -3.34
CA TRP A 123 39.47 -27.42 -1.93
C TRP A 123 39.09 -26.28 -0.97
N LYS A 124 38.31 -25.30 -1.44
CA LYS A 124 37.73 -24.26 -0.57
C LYS A 124 36.34 -24.66 -0.10
N PRO A 125 35.95 -24.37 1.16
CA PRO A 125 34.59 -24.60 1.63
C PRO A 125 33.57 -23.86 0.78
N ALA A 126 32.61 -24.62 0.28
CA ALA A 126 31.46 -24.16 -0.50
C ALA A 126 30.21 -24.85 0.07
N PRO A 127 29.76 -24.45 1.28
CA PRO A 127 28.62 -25.09 1.93
C PRO A 127 27.37 -24.95 1.06
N LEU A 128 26.63 -26.05 0.93
CA LEU A 128 25.33 -26.08 0.25
C LEU A 128 24.24 -25.80 1.29
N GLU A 129 23.58 -24.66 1.18
CA GLU A 129 22.48 -24.25 2.06
C GLU A 129 21.15 -24.44 1.34
N GLN A 130 20.30 -25.32 1.89
CA GLN A 130 18.96 -25.59 1.35
C GLN A 130 17.94 -25.51 2.46
N THR A 131 16.81 -24.83 2.24
CA THR A 131 15.72 -24.89 3.24
C THR A 131 15.29 -26.34 3.48
N LEU A 132 14.69 -26.63 4.64
CA LEU A 132 14.20 -27.99 4.93
C LEU A 132 13.22 -28.46 3.85
N LEU A 133 12.39 -27.55 3.32
CA LEU A 133 11.50 -27.84 2.20
C LEU A 133 12.26 -28.21 0.92
N GLN A 134 13.31 -27.47 0.55
CA GLN A 134 14.15 -27.79 -0.61
C GLN A 134 14.81 -29.16 -0.48
N ALA A 135 15.42 -29.41 0.68
CA ALA A 135 16.10 -30.66 0.95
C ALA A 135 15.13 -31.85 0.91
N ALA A 136 13.93 -31.70 1.49
CA ALA A 136 12.91 -32.74 1.49
C ALA A 136 12.33 -33.00 0.09
N LEU A 137 12.12 -31.96 -0.72
CA LEU A 137 11.68 -32.08 -2.12
C LEU A 137 12.72 -32.80 -2.99
N GLN A 138 14.01 -32.58 -2.74
CA GLN A 138 15.09 -33.23 -3.50
C GLN A 138 15.42 -34.65 -3.04
N ASN A 139 14.95 -35.01 -1.84
CA ASN A 139 15.07 -36.34 -1.26
C ASN A 139 16.54 -36.82 -1.13
N PHE A 140 16.76 -38.02 -0.59
CA PHE A 140 18.07 -38.57 -0.33
C PHE A 140 18.19 -40.01 -0.85
N ALA A 141 19.28 -40.30 -1.55
CA ALA A 141 19.59 -41.64 -2.03
C ALA A 141 19.95 -42.55 -0.85
N ALA A 142 19.48 -43.81 -0.89
CA ALA A 142 19.68 -44.76 0.20
C ALA A 142 21.15 -44.94 0.63
N SER A 143 22.10 -44.82 -0.32
CA SER A 143 23.54 -44.94 -0.09
C SER A 143 24.19 -43.76 0.63
N ASN A 144 23.52 -42.60 0.66
CA ASN A 144 24.12 -41.32 1.06
C ASN A 144 23.42 -40.69 2.28
N ARG A 145 22.49 -41.43 2.90
CA ARG A 145 21.84 -41.07 4.17
C ARG A 145 22.77 -41.18 5.38
N SER A 146 24.04 -41.53 5.19
CA SER A 146 25.03 -41.76 6.28
C SER A 146 26.41 -41.13 5.99
N ARG A 147 26.47 -40.09 5.13
CA ARG A 147 27.72 -39.48 4.68
C ARG A 147 27.64 -37.95 4.69
N PHE A 148 27.45 -37.39 5.88
CA PHE A 148 27.55 -35.95 6.09
C PHE A 148 28.92 -35.60 6.68
N ASP A 149 29.51 -34.50 6.21
CA ASP A 149 30.70 -33.94 6.85
C ASP A 149 30.36 -33.47 8.28
N PRO A 150 31.25 -33.62 9.27
CA PRO A 150 30.99 -33.22 10.66
C PRO A 150 30.58 -31.76 10.87
N HIS A 151 30.89 -30.86 9.93
CA HIS A 151 30.47 -29.46 9.98
C HIS A 151 29.06 -29.22 9.43
N SER A 152 28.40 -30.25 8.89
CA SER A 152 27.02 -30.12 8.39
C SER A 152 26.03 -30.02 9.57
N ALA A 153 24.93 -29.28 9.41
CA ALA A 153 23.96 -29.08 10.47
C ALA A 153 22.58 -28.64 9.93
N ILE A 154 21.53 -28.82 10.74
CA ILE A 154 20.24 -28.14 10.58
C ILE A 154 20.25 -26.89 11.46
N LEU A 155 19.94 -25.73 10.87
CA LEU A 155 20.01 -24.42 11.52
C LEU A 155 19.08 -23.41 10.85
N ARG A 156 18.86 -22.25 11.47
CA ARG A 156 18.07 -21.17 10.84
C ARG A 156 18.82 -20.61 9.63
N THR A 157 18.11 -20.26 8.56
CA THR A 157 18.68 -19.63 7.37
C THR A 157 19.57 -18.43 7.73
N GLY A 158 20.77 -18.38 7.14
CA GLY A 158 21.79 -17.36 7.47
C GLY A 158 22.56 -17.61 8.78
N GLY A 159 22.32 -18.73 9.46
CA GLY A 159 22.95 -19.07 10.73
C GLY A 159 24.36 -19.69 10.63
N LEU A 160 25.00 -19.72 9.47
CA LEU A 160 26.38 -20.21 9.29
C LEU A 160 27.39 -19.05 9.28
N ARG A 161 28.46 -19.17 10.07
CA ARG A 161 29.67 -18.33 9.91
C ARG A 161 30.90 -19.20 9.88
N TYR A 162 31.85 -18.90 8.99
CA TYR A 162 33.14 -19.58 8.97
C TYR A 162 34.25 -18.66 8.48
N TRP A 163 35.47 -18.90 8.95
CA TRP A 163 36.66 -18.16 8.51
C TRP A 163 37.91 -19.05 8.57
N LEU A 164 38.86 -18.74 7.69
CA LEU A 164 40.12 -19.44 7.58
C LEU A 164 41.04 -19.07 8.75
N ILE A 165 41.56 -20.07 9.45
CA ILE A 165 42.53 -19.88 10.55
C ILE A 165 43.95 -20.23 10.07
N ASP A 166 44.08 -21.20 9.15
CA ASP A 166 45.36 -21.65 8.63
C ASP A 166 45.25 -22.01 7.14
N SER A 167 45.85 -21.17 6.30
CA SER A 167 45.85 -21.32 4.84
C SER A 167 46.72 -22.47 4.34
N THR A 168 47.72 -22.90 5.11
CA THR A 168 48.62 -23.99 4.72
C THR A 168 47.99 -25.35 4.98
N GLN A 169 47.18 -25.46 6.03
CA GLN A 169 46.48 -26.68 6.43
C GLN A 169 44.99 -26.68 6.06
N HIS A 170 44.50 -25.63 5.40
CA HIS A 170 43.08 -25.45 5.04
C HIS A 170 42.14 -25.63 6.25
N ARG A 171 42.52 -25.09 7.42
CA ARG A 171 41.69 -25.17 8.65
C ARG A 171 40.78 -23.97 8.78
N TYR A 172 39.50 -24.22 9.06
CA TYR A 172 38.45 -23.23 9.23
C TYR A 172 37.83 -23.35 10.63
N THR A 173 37.44 -22.23 11.24
CA THR A 173 36.46 -22.23 12.34
C THR A 173 35.08 -22.18 11.74
N VAL A 174 34.14 -22.93 12.30
CA VAL A 174 32.72 -22.90 11.92
C VAL A 174 31.87 -22.61 13.16
N GLU A 175 30.98 -21.62 13.04
CA GLU A 175 30.00 -21.24 14.06
C GLU A 175 28.60 -21.41 13.51
N TYR A 176 27.69 -21.87 14.37
CA TYR A 176 26.27 -22.08 14.04
C TYR A 176 25.40 -21.23 14.94
N HIS A 177 24.39 -20.60 14.36
CA HIS A 177 23.30 -19.92 15.07
C HIS A 177 22.01 -20.72 14.92
N ASP A 178 21.22 -20.85 15.99
CA ASP A 178 19.95 -21.59 16.02
C ASP A 178 20.04 -23.04 15.49
N ARG A 179 21.16 -23.71 15.75
CA ARG A 179 21.38 -25.12 15.40
C ARG A 179 20.37 -26.02 16.12
N GLN A 180 19.76 -26.93 15.37
CA GLN A 180 18.83 -27.92 15.88
C GLN A 180 19.54 -29.23 16.22
N ASP A 181 19.13 -29.87 17.32
CA ASP A 181 19.67 -31.16 17.76
C ASP A 181 18.94 -32.33 17.08
N ILE A 182 19.06 -32.39 15.75
CA ILE A 182 18.50 -33.44 14.89
C ILE A 182 19.64 -34.07 14.12
N SER A 183 19.75 -35.41 14.16
CA SER A 183 20.72 -36.12 13.32
C SER A 183 20.36 -35.95 11.84
N LEU A 184 21.36 -35.64 11.02
CA LEU A 184 21.17 -35.44 9.58
C LEU A 184 20.76 -36.73 8.89
N GLU A 185 21.24 -37.87 9.38
CA GLU A 185 20.82 -39.20 8.95
C GLU A 185 19.34 -39.43 9.27
N GLN A 186 18.88 -39.06 10.46
CA GLN A 186 17.46 -39.13 10.83
C GLN A 186 16.58 -38.23 9.96
N PHE A 187 17.05 -37.02 9.64
CA PHE A 187 16.34 -36.12 8.73
C PHE A 187 16.29 -36.67 7.29
N ALA A 188 17.40 -37.24 6.81
CA ALA A 188 17.46 -37.85 5.49
C ALA A 188 16.57 -39.09 5.37
N ASP A 189 16.54 -39.95 6.41
CA ASP A 189 15.62 -41.09 6.51
C ASP A 189 14.17 -40.63 6.54
N PHE A 190 13.86 -39.59 7.32
CA PHE A 190 12.52 -38.99 7.37
C PHE A 190 12.06 -38.49 6.00
N CYS A 191 12.90 -37.76 5.26
CA CYS A 191 12.55 -37.29 3.93
C CYS A 191 12.35 -38.44 2.94
N HIS A 192 13.16 -39.49 3.04
CA HIS A 192 13.05 -40.68 2.21
C HIS A 192 11.77 -41.47 2.50
N GLU A 193 11.41 -41.64 3.77
CA GLU A 193 10.17 -42.29 4.22
C GLU A 193 8.92 -41.48 3.84
N LEU A 194 8.98 -40.15 3.97
CA LEU A 194 7.88 -39.26 3.62
C LEU A 194 7.64 -39.25 2.10
N ASP A 195 8.71 -39.28 1.30
CA ASP A 195 8.67 -39.33 -0.16
C ASP A 195 7.71 -38.30 -0.80
N LEU A 196 7.98 -37.03 -0.54
CA LEU A 196 7.22 -35.91 -1.11
C LEU A 196 7.18 -35.95 -2.65
N GLY A 197 8.21 -36.51 -3.28
CA GLY A 197 8.25 -36.71 -4.72
C GLY A 197 7.13 -37.64 -5.20
N SER A 198 7.03 -38.86 -4.66
CA SER A 198 5.95 -39.80 -5.02
C SER A 198 4.57 -39.27 -4.64
N GLN A 199 4.45 -38.55 -3.52
CA GLN A 199 3.19 -37.90 -3.15
C GLN A 199 2.78 -36.81 -4.16
N TYR A 200 3.72 -35.99 -4.62
CA TYR A 200 3.44 -34.97 -5.62
C TYR A 200 3.11 -35.58 -6.99
N GLN A 201 3.75 -36.68 -7.38
CA GLN A 201 3.35 -37.42 -8.60
C GLN A 201 1.91 -37.94 -8.49
N SER A 202 1.51 -38.43 -7.31
CA SER A 202 0.14 -38.88 -7.04
C SER A 202 -0.86 -37.72 -7.10
N HIS A 203 -0.46 -36.53 -6.61
CA HIS A 203 -1.25 -35.30 -6.76
C HIS A 203 -1.47 -34.94 -8.23
N LEU A 204 -0.42 -34.96 -9.06
CA LEU A 204 -0.55 -34.74 -10.51
C LEU A 204 -1.46 -35.77 -11.17
N ASP A 205 -1.34 -37.05 -10.82
CA ASP A 205 -2.24 -38.10 -11.31
C ASP A 205 -3.70 -37.82 -10.91
N SER A 206 -3.97 -37.30 -9.71
CA SER A 206 -5.34 -36.94 -9.30
C SER A 206 -5.98 -35.85 -10.17
N VAL A 207 -5.17 -35.03 -10.85
CA VAL A 207 -5.60 -33.95 -11.74
C VAL A 207 -5.67 -34.44 -13.19
N PHE A 208 -4.59 -35.03 -13.72
CA PHE A 208 -4.49 -35.40 -15.14
C PHE A 208 -5.03 -36.80 -15.46
N LYS A 209 -5.10 -37.69 -14.46
CA LYS A 209 -5.56 -39.08 -14.60
C LYS A 209 -6.59 -39.43 -13.50
N PRO A 210 -7.72 -38.70 -13.43
CA PRO A 210 -8.77 -39.00 -12.47
C PRO A 210 -9.29 -40.44 -12.65
N SER A 211 -9.87 -40.99 -11.59
CA SER A 211 -10.13 -42.43 -11.45
C SER A 211 -11.08 -43.05 -12.49
N THR A 212 -11.83 -42.24 -13.25
CA THR A 212 -12.72 -42.72 -14.32
C THR A 212 -12.19 -42.35 -15.71
N PRO A 213 -12.25 -43.27 -16.70
CA PRO A 213 -11.80 -42.99 -18.07
C PRO A 213 -12.47 -41.76 -18.68
N ASP A 214 -13.77 -41.56 -18.44
CA ASP A 214 -14.52 -40.42 -18.97
C ASP A 214 -14.02 -39.09 -18.38
N ALA A 215 -13.67 -39.05 -17.10
CA ALA A 215 -13.11 -37.85 -16.48
C ALA A 215 -11.71 -37.55 -17.00
N ALA A 216 -10.87 -38.57 -17.21
CA ALA A 216 -9.54 -38.39 -17.77
C ALA A 216 -9.60 -37.88 -19.22
N GLN A 217 -10.55 -38.40 -19.99
CA GLN A 217 -10.82 -37.91 -21.34
C GLN A 217 -11.32 -36.46 -21.31
N ALA A 218 -12.22 -36.10 -20.38
CA ALA A 218 -12.70 -34.72 -20.25
C ALA A 218 -11.58 -33.73 -19.94
N VAL A 219 -10.63 -34.10 -19.07
CA VAL A 219 -9.44 -33.28 -18.79
C VAL A 219 -8.60 -33.09 -20.05
N ALA A 220 -8.30 -34.18 -20.77
CA ALA A 220 -7.53 -34.12 -22.01
C ALA A 220 -8.21 -33.24 -23.07
N VAL A 221 -9.52 -33.40 -23.26
CA VAL A 221 -10.32 -32.60 -24.20
C VAL A 221 -10.30 -31.12 -23.83
N ALA A 222 -10.43 -30.78 -22.55
CA ALA A 222 -10.40 -29.38 -22.11
C ALA A 222 -9.07 -28.68 -22.50
N PHE A 223 -7.92 -29.31 -22.23
CA PHE A 223 -6.61 -28.77 -22.65
C PHE A 223 -6.45 -28.71 -24.17
N ILE A 224 -6.88 -29.76 -24.88
CA ILE A 224 -6.78 -29.84 -26.35
C ILE A 224 -7.63 -28.74 -27.01
N ASP A 225 -8.87 -28.58 -26.55
CA ASP A 225 -9.83 -27.63 -27.11
C ASP A 225 -9.37 -26.19 -26.87
N SER A 226 -8.86 -25.92 -25.68
CA SER A 226 -8.34 -24.60 -25.31
C SER A 226 -7.11 -24.21 -26.14
N GLU A 227 -6.14 -25.12 -26.32
CA GLU A 227 -4.98 -24.86 -27.19
C GLU A 227 -5.39 -24.69 -28.65
N ARG A 228 -6.34 -25.52 -29.13
CA ARG A 228 -6.87 -25.44 -30.50
C ARG A 228 -7.57 -24.11 -30.76
N ASP A 229 -8.38 -23.64 -29.83
CA ASP A 229 -9.09 -22.37 -29.95
C ASP A 229 -8.14 -21.17 -29.82
N ALA A 230 -7.08 -21.29 -29.02
CA ALA A 230 -6.01 -20.28 -28.97
C ALA A 230 -5.28 -20.17 -30.31
N VAL A 231 -4.95 -21.30 -30.96
CA VAL A 231 -4.34 -21.30 -32.31
C VAL A 231 -5.28 -20.68 -33.36
N GLU A 232 -6.59 -20.86 -33.25
CA GLU A 232 -7.58 -20.20 -34.13
C GLU A 232 -7.48 -18.66 -34.03
N VAL A 233 -7.49 -18.12 -32.80
CA VAL A 233 -7.32 -16.69 -32.53
C VAL A 233 -5.99 -16.17 -33.09
N LEU A 234 -4.89 -16.89 -32.81
CA LEU A 234 -3.56 -16.51 -33.26
C LEU A 234 -3.41 -16.55 -34.78
N ALA A 235 -4.08 -17.48 -35.47
CA ALA A 235 -4.08 -17.56 -36.92
C ALA A 235 -4.75 -16.32 -37.55
N HIS A 236 -5.85 -15.82 -36.97
CA HIS A 236 -6.47 -14.57 -37.41
C HIS A 236 -5.52 -13.38 -37.24
N ILE A 237 -4.88 -13.25 -36.07
CA ILE A 237 -3.94 -12.14 -35.80
C ILE A 237 -2.74 -12.22 -36.74
N ALA A 238 -2.15 -13.40 -36.91
CA ALA A 238 -1.03 -13.61 -37.83
C ALA A 238 -1.43 -13.22 -39.27
N ARG A 239 -2.65 -13.53 -39.70
CA ARG A 239 -3.16 -13.11 -41.02
C ARG A 239 -3.33 -11.59 -41.11
N MET A 240 -3.83 -10.93 -40.07
CA MET A 240 -3.98 -9.47 -40.02
C MET A 240 -2.63 -8.74 -40.01
N LYS A 241 -1.63 -9.28 -39.31
CA LYS A 241 -0.27 -8.73 -39.26
C LYS A 241 0.56 -9.03 -40.52
N GLY A 242 0.10 -9.94 -41.37
CA GLY A 242 0.84 -10.40 -42.54
C GLY A 242 1.94 -11.42 -42.22
N ASP A 243 1.94 -12.02 -41.02
CA ASP A 243 2.87 -13.07 -40.61
C ASP A 243 2.62 -14.40 -41.33
N VAL A 244 1.43 -14.58 -41.92
CA VAL A 244 1.07 -15.73 -42.76
C VAL A 244 0.34 -15.29 -44.03
N THR A 245 0.53 -16.04 -45.13
CA THR A 245 -0.22 -15.83 -46.37
C THR A 245 -1.67 -16.30 -46.24
N ASP A 246 -2.52 -15.96 -47.22
CA ASP A 246 -3.91 -16.42 -47.24
C ASP A 246 -4.03 -17.95 -47.27
N ALA A 247 -3.22 -18.60 -48.12
CA ALA A 247 -3.22 -20.06 -48.23
C ALA A 247 -2.74 -20.74 -46.94
N ALA A 248 -1.70 -20.20 -46.30
CA ALA A 248 -1.24 -20.66 -44.99
C ALA A 248 -2.32 -20.49 -43.92
N TYR A 249 -3.01 -19.35 -43.91
CA TYR A 249 -4.11 -19.07 -42.99
C TYR A 249 -5.29 -20.02 -43.17
N GLN A 250 -5.74 -20.29 -44.41
CA GLN A 250 -6.81 -21.25 -44.65
C GLN A 250 -6.43 -22.66 -44.21
N MET A 251 -5.18 -23.06 -44.45
CA MET A 251 -4.67 -24.34 -43.99
C MET A 251 -4.70 -24.46 -42.46
N LEU A 252 -4.26 -23.42 -41.73
CA LEU A 252 -4.34 -23.39 -40.26
C LEU A 252 -5.79 -23.53 -39.77
N LEU A 253 -6.75 -22.85 -40.41
CA LEU A 253 -8.17 -23.00 -40.07
C LEU A 253 -8.70 -24.41 -40.38
N SER A 254 -8.25 -25.05 -41.46
CA SER A 254 -8.60 -26.45 -41.78
C SER A 254 -8.04 -27.41 -40.73
N MET A 255 -6.83 -27.16 -40.22
CA MET A 255 -6.25 -27.95 -39.12
C MET A 255 -7.04 -27.78 -37.81
N VAL A 256 -7.42 -26.55 -37.45
CA VAL A 256 -8.26 -26.25 -36.27
C VAL A 256 -9.63 -26.91 -36.37
N LYS A 257 -10.22 -26.98 -37.57
CA LYS A 257 -11.51 -27.64 -37.82
C LYS A 257 -11.44 -29.16 -37.96
N SER A 258 -10.25 -29.76 -37.82
CA SER A 258 -10.00 -31.20 -37.94
C SER A 258 -10.42 -31.78 -39.29
N VAL A 259 -10.11 -31.10 -40.39
CA VAL A 259 -10.30 -31.65 -41.75
C VAL A 259 -9.32 -32.80 -41.99
N ASP A 260 -9.80 -33.96 -42.49
CA ASP A 260 -9.02 -35.21 -42.62
C ASP A 260 -7.71 -35.09 -43.43
N ARG A 261 -7.59 -34.08 -44.32
CA ARG A 261 -6.39 -33.76 -45.10
C ARG A 261 -6.30 -32.26 -45.38
N PRO A 262 -5.62 -31.48 -44.54
CA PRO A 262 -5.37 -30.08 -44.84
C PRO A 262 -4.43 -29.95 -46.04
N GLU A 263 -4.67 -28.97 -46.90
CA GLU A 263 -3.79 -28.64 -48.01
C GLU A 263 -3.23 -27.24 -47.84
N TRP A 264 -1.96 -27.05 -48.22
CA TRP A 264 -1.29 -25.77 -48.29
C TRP A 264 -0.79 -25.56 -49.72
N ASP A 265 -1.34 -24.56 -50.42
CA ASP A 265 -1.08 -24.31 -51.85
C ASP A 265 -1.31 -25.56 -52.74
N GLY A 266 -2.37 -26.32 -52.44
CA GLY A 266 -2.74 -27.55 -53.17
C GLY A 266 -1.81 -28.74 -52.91
N LYS A 267 -0.92 -28.64 -51.92
CA LYS A 267 -0.04 -29.73 -51.49
C LYS A 267 -0.49 -30.24 -50.12
N GLY A 268 -0.30 -31.53 -49.86
CA GLY A 268 -0.49 -32.07 -48.52
C GLY A 268 0.40 -31.38 -47.50
N VAL A 269 0.01 -31.42 -46.22
CA VAL A 269 0.83 -30.89 -45.13
C VAL A 269 1.32 -31.99 -44.21
N ARG A 270 2.51 -31.78 -43.66
CA ARG A 270 3.04 -32.59 -42.56
C ARG A 270 3.24 -31.71 -41.34
N CYS A 271 2.90 -32.26 -40.17
CA CYS A 271 3.20 -31.65 -38.89
C CYS A 271 4.44 -32.31 -38.30
N CYS A 272 5.32 -31.50 -37.73
CA CYS A 272 6.61 -31.91 -37.21
C CYS A 272 6.83 -31.40 -35.80
N GLN A 273 7.43 -32.23 -34.96
CA GLN A 273 8.09 -31.82 -33.75
C GLN A 273 9.43 -31.16 -34.09
N LEU A 274 9.86 -30.20 -33.28
CA LEU A 274 11.17 -29.56 -33.43
C LEU A 274 12.14 -30.13 -32.41
N HIS A 275 13.25 -30.67 -32.91
CA HIS A 275 14.42 -31.02 -32.11
C HIS A 275 15.53 -30.01 -32.37
N MET A 276 16.29 -29.66 -31.34
CA MET A 276 17.29 -28.60 -31.39
C MET A 276 18.59 -29.02 -30.69
N LEU A 277 19.72 -28.58 -31.23
CA LEU A 277 21.08 -28.81 -30.72
C LEU A 277 21.48 -30.29 -30.64
N ASP A 278 20.95 -31.13 -31.53
CA ASP A 278 21.42 -32.52 -31.66
C ASP A 278 22.82 -32.55 -32.30
N THR A 279 23.83 -32.73 -31.46
CA THR A 279 25.25 -32.63 -31.79
C THR A 279 26.00 -33.85 -31.24
N TYR A 280 27.24 -34.04 -31.67
CA TYR A 280 28.06 -35.16 -31.21
C TYR A 280 28.32 -35.17 -29.68
N VAL A 281 28.20 -34.02 -28.99
CA VAL A 281 28.39 -33.86 -27.54
C VAL A 281 27.08 -33.80 -26.75
N PHE A 282 25.95 -33.64 -27.43
CA PHE A 282 24.64 -33.48 -26.79
C PHE A 282 23.55 -34.00 -27.71
N SER A 283 22.74 -34.95 -27.25
CA SER A 283 21.67 -35.60 -28.05
C SER A 283 20.45 -34.72 -28.34
N GLY A 284 20.63 -33.40 -28.29
CA GLY A 284 19.60 -32.40 -28.51
C GLY A 284 18.46 -32.42 -27.48
N CYS A 285 17.46 -31.57 -27.74
CA CYS A 285 16.20 -31.52 -27.00
C CYS A 285 15.02 -31.40 -27.94
N LEU A 286 13.96 -32.15 -27.65
CA LEU A 286 12.62 -31.85 -28.13
C LEU A 286 12.18 -30.50 -27.54
N LEU A 287 11.66 -29.61 -28.38
CA LEU A 287 11.04 -28.37 -27.96
C LEU A 287 9.56 -28.62 -27.62
N HIS A 288 9.28 -28.88 -26.34
CA HIS A 288 7.96 -29.22 -25.84
C HIS A 288 6.95 -28.08 -26.03
N GLY A 289 5.92 -28.32 -26.83
CA GLY A 289 4.85 -27.35 -27.10
C GLY A 289 5.06 -26.50 -28.34
N ALA A 290 6.22 -26.60 -29.01
CA ALA A 290 6.42 -26.01 -30.33
C ALA A 290 5.96 -26.97 -31.44
N LEU A 291 5.44 -26.41 -32.52
CA LEU A 291 4.99 -27.17 -33.70
C LEU A 291 5.53 -26.53 -34.97
N LEU A 292 6.05 -27.35 -35.88
CA LEU A 292 6.44 -26.97 -37.23
C LEU A 292 5.46 -27.58 -38.23
N ILE A 293 4.96 -26.80 -39.17
CA ILE A 293 4.07 -27.26 -40.23
C ILE A 293 4.78 -27.00 -41.57
N GLN A 294 4.92 -28.03 -42.38
CA GLN A 294 5.60 -27.98 -43.68
C GLN A 294 4.72 -28.54 -44.79
N GLN A 295 4.99 -28.13 -46.02
CA GLN A 295 4.44 -28.80 -47.20
C GLN A 295 5.03 -30.22 -47.33
N ASP A 296 4.21 -31.18 -47.72
CA ASP A 296 4.63 -32.56 -47.96
C ASP A 296 5.24 -32.72 -49.37
N ILE A 297 6.42 -32.14 -49.55
CA ILE A 297 7.22 -32.13 -50.80
C ILE A 297 8.56 -32.87 -50.64
N PRO A 298 9.29 -33.18 -51.74
CA PRO A 298 10.56 -33.92 -51.64
C PRO A 298 11.64 -33.26 -50.77
N ASP A 299 11.73 -31.92 -50.78
CA ASP A 299 12.62 -31.13 -49.92
C ASP A 299 11.79 -30.16 -49.06
N PRO A 300 11.25 -30.62 -47.91
CA PRO A 300 10.42 -29.79 -47.04
C PRO A 300 11.20 -28.69 -46.33
N ASP A 301 12.47 -28.90 -46.01
CA ASP A 301 13.27 -27.96 -45.23
C ASP A 301 13.70 -26.76 -46.07
N GLY A 302 13.87 -26.96 -47.39
CA GLY A 302 14.03 -25.88 -48.37
C GLY A 302 12.72 -25.17 -48.77
N GLY A 303 11.56 -25.74 -48.43
CA GLY A 303 10.24 -25.17 -48.71
C GLY A 303 9.68 -24.32 -47.56
N PRO A 304 8.56 -23.59 -47.78
CA PRO A 304 7.98 -22.75 -46.75
C PRO A 304 7.50 -23.57 -45.55
N CYS A 305 7.65 -23.00 -44.36
CA CYS A 305 7.20 -23.61 -43.12
C CYS A 305 6.47 -22.60 -42.23
N ILE A 306 5.59 -23.09 -41.37
CA ILE A 306 4.92 -22.29 -40.34
C ILE A 306 5.37 -22.82 -38.99
N VAL A 307 5.78 -21.92 -38.12
CA VAL A 307 6.17 -22.24 -36.76
C VAL A 307 5.11 -21.72 -35.81
N TYR A 308 4.61 -22.61 -34.96
CA TYR A 308 3.82 -22.27 -33.79
C TYR A 308 4.69 -22.40 -32.54
N MET A 309 4.90 -21.27 -31.86
CA MET A 309 5.54 -21.20 -30.55
C MET A 309 4.60 -20.49 -29.58
N PRO A 310 3.92 -21.22 -28.68
CA PRO A 310 3.00 -20.62 -27.74
C PRO A 310 3.68 -19.54 -26.89
N SER A 311 2.98 -18.42 -26.78
CA SER A 311 3.42 -17.22 -26.07
C SER A 311 4.67 -16.53 -26.54
N GLU A 312 5.07 -16.72 -27.80
CA GLU A 312 6.12 -15.90 -28.38
C GLU A 312 5.67 -14.41 -28.38
N PRO A 313 6.50 -13.47 -27.89
CA PRO A 313 6.06 -12.09 -27.65
C PRO A 313 5.51 -11.34 -28.87
N SER A 314 5.98 -11.65 -30.07
CA SER A 314 5.74 -10.86 -31.29
C SER A 314 4.87 -11.59 -32.31
N HIS A 315 5.23 -12.83 -32.61
CA HIS A 315 4.75 -13.72 -33.65
C HIS A 315 4.59 -15.18 -33.15
N PRO A 316 3.57 -15.48 -32.31
CA PRO A 316 3.26 -16.85 -31.88
C PRO A 316 3.06 -17.85 -33.03
N ILE A 317 2.55 -17.37 -34.16
CA ILE A 317 2.44 -18.11 -35.43
C ILE A 317 3.10 -17.25 -36.51
N LYS A 318 4.10 -17.80 -37.20
CA LYS A 318 4.77 -17.11 -38.30
C LYS A 318 5.14 -18.07 -39.42
N GLN A 319 4.96 -17.61 -40.65
CA GLN A 319 5.44 -18.29 -41.84
C GLN A 319 6.86 -17.83 -42.17
N PHE A 320 7.72 -18.79 -42.48
CA PHE A 320 9.08 -18.58 -42.98
C PHE A 320 9.22 -19.18 -44.38
N ALA A 321 10.16 -18.63 -45.15
CA ALA A 321 10.46 -19.12 -46.50
C ALA A 321 11.09 -20.53 -46.50
N SER A 322 11.78 -20.90 -45.42
CA SER A 322 12.43 -22.19 -45.22
C SER A 322 12.74 -22.44 -43.75
N LEU A 323 13.12 -23.68 -43.38
CA LEU A 323 13.59 -24.00 -42.03
C LEU A 323 14.87 -23.23 -41.69
N GLN A 324 15.71 -22.95 -42.69
CA GLN A 324 16.91 -22.12 -42.54
C GLN A 324 16.57 -20.67 -42.20
N ALA A 325 15.53 -20.09 -42.82
CA ALA A 325 15.07 -18.74 -42.50
C ALA A 325 14.54 -18.66 -41.06
N PHE A 326 13.85 -19.70 -40.59
CA PHE A 326 13.46 -19.79 -39.18
C PHE A 326 14.67 -19.87 -38.25
N ASN A 327 15.70 -20.69 -38.57
CA ASN A 327 16.93 -20.77 -37.78
C ASN A 327 17.57 -19.38 -37.60
N ALA A 328 17.71 -18.61 -38.68
CA ALA A 328 18.31 -17.26 -38.63
C ALA A 328 17.51 -16.32 -37.70
N SER A 329 16.18 -16.32 -37.82
CA SER A 329 15.32 -15.53 -36.94
C SER A 329 15.42 -15.95 -35.47
N LEU A 330 15.57 -17.26 -35.21
CA LEU A 330 15.69 -17.78 -33.85
C LEU A 330 17.04 -17.45 -33.20
N VAL A 331 18.13 -17.45 -33.98
CA VAL A 331 19.47 -17.02 -33.51
C VAL A 331 19.43 -15.57 -33.02
N GLU A 332 18.85 -14.66 -33.80
CA GLU A 332 18.72 -13.25 -33.44
C GLU A 332 17.89 -13.07 -32.16
N ALA A 333 16.78 -13.79 -32.03
CA ALA A 333 15.94 -13.72 -30.83
C ALA A 333 16.67 -14.25 -29.58
N LEU A 334 17.42 -15.35 -29.69
CA LEU A 334 18.10 -16.01 -28.56
C LEU A 334 19.33 -15.26 -28.01
N ASP A 335 19.74 -14.16 -28.65
CA ASP A 335 20.77 -13.26 -28.11
C ASP A 335 20.27 -12.51 -26.86
N SER A 336 18.95 -12.27 -26.79
CA SER A 336 18.29 -11.58 -25.67
C SER A 336 18.09 -12.47 -24.44
N ASP A 337 18.49 -11.98 -23.26
CA ASP A 337 18.23 -12.65 -21.98
C ASP A 337 16.74 -12.86 -21.70
N SER A 338 15.89 -11.89 -22.01
CA SER A 338 14.45 -12.03 -21.81
C SER A 338 13.86 -13.10 -22.72
N TYR A 339 14.35 -13.20 -23.95
CA TYR A 339 13.89 -14.22 -24.88
C TYR A 339 14.39 -15.61 -24.49
N ARG A 340 15.64 -15.76 -24.01
CA ARG A 340 16.14 -17.03 -23.45
C ARG A 340 15.31 -17.51 -22.27
N ARG A 341 14.90 -16.61 -21.37
CA ARG A 341 13.98 -16.93 -20.26
C ARG A 341 12.63 -17.43 -20.79
N TYR A 342 12.04 -16.73 -21.77
CA TYR A 342 10.83 -17.20 -22.46
C TYR A 342 11.04 -18.61 -23.03
N PHE A 343 12.13 -18.81 -23.79
CA PHE A 343 12.42 -20.03 -24.53
C PHE A 343 12.68 -21.24 -23.63
N SER A 344 13.16 -21.03 -22.40
CA SER A 344 13.38 -22.11 -21.43
C SER A 344 12.14 -22.98 -21.16
N ARG A 345 10.92 -22.45 -21.40
CA ARG A 345 9.66 -23.19 -21.26
C ARG A 345 9.53 -24.39 -22.21
N PHE A 346 10.24 -24.40 -23.34
CA PHE A 346 10.22 -25.49 -24.31
C PHE A 346 11.20 -26.61 -23.96
N VAL A 347 12.12 -26.36 -23.04
CA VAL A 347 13.20 -27.27 -22.67
C VAL A 347 12.84 -27.94 -21.33
N SER A 348 13.00 -29.25 -21.22
CA SER A 348 12.81 -29.93 -19.93
C SER A 348 13.86 -29.46 -18.93
N LEU A 349 13.45 -29.26 -17.68
CA LEU A 349 14.30 -28.81 -16.59
C LEU A 349 15.54 -29.68 -16.41
N THR A 350 15.40 -30.99 -16.57
CA THR A 350 16.51 -31.97 -16.49
C THR A 350 17.59 -31.77 -17.56
N ARG A 351 17.22 -31.25 -18.74
CA ARG A 351 18.15 -31.00 -19.85
C ARG A 351 18.61 -29.56 -19.95
N SER A 352 17.95 -28.64 -19.24
CA SER A 352 18.21 -27.20 -19.27
C SER A 352 19.70 -26.85 -19.08
N PRO A 353 20.45 -27.44 -18.10
CA PRO A 353 21.85 -27.10 -17.90
C PRO A 353 22.72 -27.30 -19.15
N GLN A 354 22.65 -28.51 -19.72
CA GLN A 354 23.45 -28.86 -20.90
C GLN A 354 22.94 -28.16 -22.16
N PHE A 355 21.62 -27.96 -22.29
CA PHE A 355 21.02 -27.25 -23.41
C PHE A 355 21.52 -25.80 -23.50
N PHE A 356 21.43 -25.03 -22.41
CA PHE A 356 21.83 -23.62 -22.41
C PHE A 356 23.34 -23.43 -22.46
N ALA A 357 24.13 -24.33 -21.89
CA ALA A 357 25.58 -24.34 -22.07
C ALA A 357 25.95 -24.56 -23.55
N THR A 358 25.32 -25.55 -24.20
CA THR A 358 25.51 -25.84 -25.63
C THR A 358 25.04 -24.66 -26.49
N LEU A 359 23.87 -24.08 -26.18
CA LEU A 359 23.34 -22.91 -26.88
C LEU A 359 24.31 -21.73 -26.79
N LYS A 360 24.78 -21.39 -25.58
CA LYS A 360 25.70 -20.28 -25.36
C LYS A 360 27.00 -20.45 -26.15
N SER A 361 27.58 -21.65 -26.15
CA SER A 361 28.79 -21.93 -26.93
C SER A 361 28.58 -21.85 -28.45
N ARG A 362 27.36 -22.04 -28.94
CA ARG A 362 26.99 -21.91 -30.36
C ARG A 362 26.74 -20.45 -30.75
N LEU A 363 26.04 -19.69 -29.92
CA LEU A 363 25.77 -18.27 -30.16
C LEU A 363 27.05 -17.43 -30.00
N HIS A 364 27.94 -17.80 -29.07
CA HIS A 364 29.17 -17.07 -28.74
C HIS A 364 30.36 -18.05 -28.61
N PRO A 365 30.97 -18.48 -29.73
CA PRO A 365 32.01 -19.51 -29.74
C PRO A 365 33.36 -19.10 -29.12
N ALA A 366 33.59 -17.82 -28.79
CA ALA A 366 34.78 -17.35 -28.08
C ALA A 366 34.43 -16.50 -26.85
N GLN A 367 35.34 -16.45 -25.86
CA GLN A 367 35.10 -15.83 -24.53
C GLN A 367 34.74 -14.33 -24.56
N ASN A 368 35.02 -13.61 -25.66
CA ASN A 368 34.65 -12.21 -25.89
C ASN A 368 33.82 -12.02 -27.19
N ALA A 369 33.14 -13.06 -27.68
CA ALA A 369 32.54 -13.07 -29.02
C ALA A 369 31.19 -12.34 -29.11
N THR A 370 31.08 -11.52 -30.15
CA THR A 370 29.80 -11.07 -30.73
C THR A 370 28.97 -12.27 -31.18
N LEU A 371 27.63 -12.10 -31.23
CA LEU A 371 26.70 -13.10 -31.75
C LEU A 371 27.15 -13.65 -33.11
N ASP A 372 27.25 -14.98 -33.24
CA ASP A 372 27.37 -15.64 -34.54
C ASP A 372 25.99 -15.71 -35.20
N VAL A 373 25.70 -14.76 -36.09
CA VAL A 373 24.42 -14.70 -36.84
C VAL A 373 24.18 -15.93 -37.74
N ASN A 374 25.23 -16.72 -38.03
CA ASN A 374 25.13 -17.96 -38.80
C ASN A 374 25.16 -19.20 -37.90
N ALA A 375 24.98 -19.05 -36.58
CA ALA A 375 25.00 -20.15 -35.64
C ALA A 375 24.02 -21.26 -36.07
N GLY A 376 24.57 -22.43 -36.37
CA GLY A 376 23.78 -23.61 -36.67
C GLY A 376 23.19 -24.16 -35.37
N LEU A 377 21.90 -23.90 -35.13
CA LEU A 377 21.16 -24.42 -33.97
C LEU A 377 20.80 -25.90 -34.12
N VAL A 378 21.10 -26.50 -35.28
CA VAL A 378 20.80 -27.89 -35.64
C VAL A 378 19.33 -28.22 -35.37
N LEU A 379 18.44 -27.40 -35.97
CA LEU A 379 17.01 -27.63 -35.94
C LEU A 379 16.67 -28.82 -36.85
N GLN A 380 16.00 -29.81 -36.29
CA GLN A 380 15.55 -31.00 -37.00
C GLN A 380 14.02 -31.10 -36.92
N ALA A 381 13.38 -31.19 -38.08
CA ALA A 381 11.95 -31.46 -38.20
C ALA A 381 11.69 -32.97 -38.11
N GLN A 382 10.91 -33.40 -37.12
CA GLN A 382 10.54 -34.81 -36.94
C GLN A 382 9.05 -35.00 -37.19
N PRO A 383 8.62 -35.55 -38.34
CA PRO A 383 7.21 -35.69 -38.68
C PRO A 383 6.49 -36.69 -37.77
N PHE A 384 5.21 -36.42 -37.49
CA PHE A 384 4.34 -37.31 -36.72
C PHE A 384 2.97 -37.46 -37.40
N SER A 385 2.22 -38.50 -37.03
CA SER A 385 0.92 -38.83 -37.64
C SER A 385 -0.29 -38.66 -36.71
N LYS A 386 -0.06 -38.34 -35.43
CA LYS A 386 -1.14 -38.02 -34.48
C LYS A 386 -1.80 -36.68 -34.83
N PRO A 387 -3.05 -36.40 -34.38
CA PRO A 387 -3.60 -35.06 -34.42
C PRO A 387 -2.70 -34.06 -33.68
N PRO A 388 -2.42 -32.87 -34.25
CA PRO A 388 -1.41 -31.94 -33.73
C PRO A 388 -1.69 -31.47 -32.30
N PHE A 389 -2.94 -31.11 -31.98
CA PHE A 389 -3.30 -30.63 -30.64
C PHE A 389 -3.25 -31.74 -29.58
N GLN A 390 -3.50 -33.00 -29.97
CA GLN A 390 -3.29 -34.15 -29.08
C GLN A 390 -1.80 -34.36 -28.79
N LEU A 391 -0.93 -34.15 -29.78
CA LEU A 391 0.51 -34.19 -29.55
C LEU A 391 0.98 -33.07 -28.60
N LEU A 392 0.44 -31.85 -28.74
CA LEU A 392 0.75 -30.76 -27.81
C LEU A 392 0.34 -31.13 -26.37
N TYR A 393 -0.80 -31.78 -26.19
CA TYR A 393 -1.19 -32.34 -24.88
C TYR A 393 -0.23 -33.41 -24.36
N ASP A 394 0.21 -34.32 -25.22
CA ASP A 394 1.26 -35.29 -24.86
C ASP A 394 2.56 -34.59 -24.44
N HIS A 395 2.96 -33.50 -25.11
CA HIS A 395 4.12 -32.69 -24.73
C HIS A 395 3.96 -32.03 -23.35
N LEU A 396 2.80 -31.43 -23.07
CA LEU A 396 2.49 -30.83 -21.78
C LEU A 396 2.62 -31.88 -20.67
N LEU A 397 2.00 -33.04 -20.83
CA LEU A 397 2.09 -34.11 -19.84
C LEU A 397 3.53 -34.58 -19.67
N ALA A 398 4.23 -34.89 -20.76
CA ALA A 398 5.61 -35.36 -20.71
C ALA A 398 6.53 -34.38 -19.98
N LYS A 399 6.41 -33.09 -20.29
CA LYS A 399 7.19 -32.03 -19.62
C LYS A 399 6.79 -31.86 -18.17
N THR A 400 5.50 -31.82 -17.87
CA THR A 400 4.96 -31.65 -16.50
C THR A 400 5.46 -32.75 -15.57
N TYR A 401 5.30 -34.01 -15.98
CA TYR A 401 5.76 -35.15 -15.20
C TYR A 401 7.29 -35.25 -15.17
N GLY A 402 7.99 -34.89 -16.25
CA GLY A 402 9.45 -34.89 -16.30
C GLY A 402 10.07 -33.84 -15.35
N ASP A 403 9.61 -32.60 -15.44
CA ASP A 403 10.15 -31.48 -14.66
C ASP A 403 9.75 -31.59 -13.19
N SER A 404 8.53 -32.04 -12.88
CA SER A 404 8.12 -32.28 -11.50
C SER A 404 8.97 -33.36 -10.80
N ARG A 405 9.49 -34.36 -11.52
CA ARG A 405 10.42 -35.36 -10.95
C ARG A 405 11.82 -34.81 -10.70
N ALA A 406 12.18 -33.69 -11.33
CA ALA A 406 13.41 -32.97 -11.02
C ALA A 406 13.24 -32.00 -9.84
N ILE A 407 12.02 -31.47 -9.64
CA ILE A 407 11.70 -30.55 -8.54
C ILE A 407 11.38 -31.32 -7.24
N ALA A 408 10.49 -32.30 -7.33
CA ALA A 408 10.02 -33.17 -6.25
C ALA A 408 10.43 -34.61 -6.59
N VAL A 409 11.64 -35.01 -6.18
CA VAL A 409 12.30 -36.25 -6.59
C VAL A 409 11.70 -37.43 -5.82
N PRO A 410 11.09 -38.42 -6.49
CA PRO A 410 10.65 -39.64 -5.82
C PRO A 410 11.84 -40.35 -5.15
N SER A 411 11.64 -40.87 -3.94
CA SER A 411 12.68 -41.53 -3.14
C SER A 411 13.42 -42.66 -3.89
N ALA A 412 12.69 -43.39 -4.74
CA ALA A 412 13.21 -44.49 -5.56
C ALA A 412 14.01 -44.03 -6.80
N GLN A 413 13.96 -42.74 -7.15
CA GLN A 413 14.54 -42.17 -8.38
C GLN A 413 15.67 -41.16 -8.09
N VAL A 414 16.17 -41.11 -6.86
CA VAL A 414 17.19 -40.13 -6.48
C VAL A 414 18.52 -40.43 -7.21
N ASP A 415 18.91 -39.49 -8.08
CA ASP A 415 20.22 -39.43 -8.70
C ASP A 415 20.94 -38.17 -8.21
N GLN A 416 22.01 -38.37 -7.44
CA GLN A 416 22.75 -37.26 -6.85
C GLN A 416 23.56 -36.45 -7.85
N GLN A 417 24.08 -37.10 -8.89
CA GLN A 417 24.89 -36.42 -9.89
C GLN A 417 23.99 -35.52 -10.74
N ALA A 418 22.81 -36.02 -11.13
CA ALA A 418 21.83 -35.24 -11.85
C ALA A 418 21.29 -34.06 -11.01
N ARG A 419 21.04 -34.29 -9.72
CA ARG A 419 20.62 -33.25 -8.78
C ARG A 419 21.63 -32.12 -8.65
N ASP A 420 22.89 -32.47 -8.36
CA ASP A 420 23.93 -31.48 -8.10
C ASP A 420 24.19 -30.63 -9.36
N ALA A 421 24.19 -31.25 -10.55
CA ALA A 421 24.32 -30.53 -11.82
C ALA A 421 23.14 -29.57 -12.08
N LEU A 422 21.92 -29.93 -11.66
CA LEU A 422 20.76 -29.05 -11.77
C LEU A 422 20.88 -27.85 -10.83
N LEU A 423 21.24 -28.05 -9.56
CA LEU A 423 21.37 -26.97 -8.58
C LEU A 423 22.43 -25.95 -9.00
N GLU A 424 23.61 -26.42 -9.42
CA GLU A 424 24.70 -25.56 -9.91
C GLU A 424 24.26 -24.73 -11.13
N SER A 425 23.50 -25.34 -12.06
CA SER A 425 22.97 -24.62 -13.21
C SER A 425 21.97 -23.55 -12.84
N LEU A 426 21.09 -23.79 -11.87
CA LEU A 426 20.12 -22.80 -11.42
C LEU A 426 20.83 -21.62 -10.73
N GLU A 427 21.81 -21.91 -9.86
CA GLU A 427 22.64 -20.91 -9.19
C GLU A 427 23.36 -20.01 -10.19
N SER A 428 23.93 -20.58 -11.26
CA SER A 428 24.60 -19.81 -12.32
C SER A 428 23.68 -18.82 -13.05
N THR A 429 22.37 -19.04 -12.96
CA THR A 429 21.31 -18.18 -13.55
C THR A 429 20.68 -17.26 -12.49
N GLY A 430 21.18 -17.26 -11.25
CA GLY A 430 20.65 -16.48 -10.13
C GLY A 430 19.30 -16.97 -9.60
N MET A 431 18.92 -18.23 -9.89
CA MET A 431 17.69 -18.83 -9.40
C MET A 431 18.00 -19.93 -8.39
N ASN A 432 17.12 -20.15 -7.41
CA ASN A 432 17.17 -21.35 -6.58
C ASN A 432 15.99 -22.29 -6.89
N LEU A 433 16.07 -23.52 -6.38
CA LEU A 433 15.05 -24.54 -6.61
C LEU A 433 13.66 -24.16 -6.08
N LEU A 434 13.54 -23.39 -4.99
CA LEU A 434 12.23 -22.94 -4.51
C LEU A 434 11.59 -21.88 -5.40
N ASN A 435 12.38 -20.99 -6.02
CA ASN A 435 11.85 -20.10 -7.04
C ASN A 435 11.23 -20.93 -8.17
N VAL A 436 11.96 -21.95 -8.66
CA VAL A 436 11.44 -22.86 -9.69
C VAL A 436 10.19 -23.61 -9.19
N ALA A 437 10.24 -24.20 -8.00
CA ALA A 437 9.14 -24.98 -7.44
C ALA A 437 7.88 -24.17 -7.13
N GLY A 438 8.04 -22.90 -6.75
CA GLY A 438 6.94 -21.96 -6.46
C GLY A 438 6.30 -21.39 -7.73
N PHE A 439 7.07 -21.20 -8.81
CA PHE A 439 6.57 -20.73 -10.10
C PHE A 439 6.16 -21.85 -11.06
N PHE A 440 6.47 -23.11 -10.73
CA PHE A 440 6.09 -24.27 -11.55
C PHE A 440 4.59 -24.54 -11.43
N VAL A 441 3.84 -24.00 -12.39
CA VAL A 441 2.45 -24.39 -12.68
C VAL A 441 2.42 -24.83 -14.14
N PRO A 442 2.01 -26.07 -14.45
CA PRO A 442 1.83 -26.50 -15.83
C PRO A 442 0.80 -25.63 -16.53
N VAL A 443 1.22 -24.89 -17.55
CA VAL A 443 0.34 -24.06 -18.38
C VAL A 443 0.71 -24.33 -19.83
N MET A 444 -0.28 -24.74 -20.64
CA MET A 444 -0.19 -24.70 -22.10
C MET A 444 -0.54 -23.28 -22.59
N GLY A 445 -0.38 -22.95 -23.86
CA GLY A 445 -0.42 -21.57 -24.40
C GLY A 445 -1.72 -20.77 -24.20
N GLU A 446 -2.65 -21.17 -23.35
CA GLU A 446 -3.95 -20.55 -23.05
C GLU A 446 -3.87 -19.11 -22.54
N VAL A 447 -2.76 -18.72 -21.90
CA VAL A 447 -2.49 -17.31 -21.57
C VAL A 447 -2.54 -16.45 -22.85
N MET A 448 -2.36 -17.05 -24.04
CA MET A 448 -2.25 -16.30 -25.29
C MET A 448 -3.53 -15.86 -25.96
N ALA A 449 -4.67 -16.51 -25.75
CA ALA A 449 -5.93 -15.91 -26.18
C ALA A 449 -6.20 -14.61 -25.39
N MET A 450 -5.75 -14.55 -24.14
CA MET A 450 -5.72 -13.31 -23.32
C MET A 450 -4.60 -12.35 -23.75
N VAL A 451 -3.44 -12.82 -24.22
CA VAL A 451 -2.39 -11.92 -24.76
C VAL A 451 -2.69 -11.40 -26.17
N ALA A 452 -3.52 -12.10 -26.95
CA ALA A 452 -4.13 -11.55 -28.16
C ALA A 452 -5.02 -10.34 -27.84
N LEU A 453 -5.71 -10.38 -26.70
CA LEU A 453 -6.40 -9.23 -26.10
C LEU A 453 -5.40 -8.12 -25.74
N TYR A 454 -4.25 -8.49 -25.15
CA TYR A 454 -3.16 -7.58 -24.78
C TYR A 454 -2.68 -6.73 -25.97
N GLN A 455 -2.50 -7.34 -27.13
CA GLN A 455 -2.05 -6.62 -28.33
C GLN A 455 -3.10 -5.64 -28.90
N LEU A 456 -4.39 -5.83 -28.60
CA LEU A 456 -5.46 -4.89 -28.97
C LEU A 456 -5.67 -3.82 -27.89
N ALA A 457 -5.60 -4.21 -26.62
CA ALA A 457 -5.87 -3.37 -25.47
C ALA A 457 -4.73 -2.40 -25.13
N SER A 458 -3.47 -2.83 -25.26
CA SER A 458 -2.29 -2.08 -24.79
C SER A 458 -2.02 -0.74 -25.49
N GLU A 459 -2.59 -0.51 -26.68
CA GLU A 459 -2.51 0.79 -27.36
C GLU A 459 -3.56 1.77 -26.84
N ALA A 460 -4.73 1.28 -26.43
CA ALA A 460 -5.85 2.10 -25.97
C ALA A 460 -5.90 2.24 -24.44
N PHE A 461 -5.41 1.26 -23.69
CA PHE A 461 -5.58 1.14 -22.24
C PHE A 461 -4.26 0.99 -21.50
N VAL A 462 -4.21 1.45 -20.25
CA VAL A 462 -3.08 1.25 -19.31
C VAL A 462 -3.55 0.56 -18.05
N ALA A 463 -2.69 -0.30 -17.48
CA ALA A 463 -2.93 -1.02 -16.22
C ALA A 463 -4.28 -1.77 -16.23
N TYR A 464 -4.63 -2.32 -17.39
CA TYR A 464 -5.89 -3.05 -17.54
C TYR A 464 -5.77 -4.47 -16.98
N GLU A 465 -4.55 -4.92 -16.68
CA GLU A 465 -4.26 -6.13 -15.91
C GLU A 465 -4.87 -6.07 -14.49
N ASP A 466 -5.09 -4.86 -13.97
CA ASP A 466 -5.68 -4.59 -12.66
C ASP A 466 -7.21 -4.50 -12.69
N TRP A 467 -7.82 -4.66 -13.88
CA TRP A 467 -9.27 -4.60 -14.04
C TRP A 467 -9.91 -5.94 -13.70
N THR A 468 -11.16 -5.89 -13.24
CA THR A 468 -11.94 -7.10 -13.05
C THR A 468 -12.21 -7.79 -14.39
N HIS A 469 -12.44 -9.11 -14.36
CA HIS A 469 -12.75 -9.89 -15.57
C HIS A 469 -13.92 -9.29 -16.38
N GLY A 470 -14.95 -8.74 -15.70
CA GLY A 470 -16.10 -8.09 -16.35
C GLY A 470 -15.74 -6.76 -17.02
N GLU A 471 -14.89 -5.94 -16.39
CA GLU A 471 -14.42 -4.66 -16.94
C GLU A 471 -13.56 -4.87 -18.19
N VAL A 472 -12.67 -5.88 -18.18
CA VAL A 472 -11.88 -6.26 -19.37
C VAL A 472 -12.80 -6.73 -20.50
N GLU A 473 -13.84 -7.52 -20.18
CA GLU A 473 -14.81 -7.99 -21.16
C GLU A 473 -15.59 -6.83 -21.79
N GLU A 474 -16.09 -5.90 -20.97
CA GLU A 474 -16.82 -4.71 -21.40
C GLU A 474 -15.95 -3.83 -22.30
N ALA A 475 -14.71 -3.54 -21.89
CA ALA A 475 -13.81 -2.72 -22.70
C ALA A 475 -13.45 -3.35 -24.04
N MET A 476 -13.25 -4.66 -24.08
CA MET A 476 -12.92 -5.37 -25.31
C MET A 476 -14.11 -5.52 -26.24
N GLN A 477 -15.31 -5.68 -25.71
CA GLN A 477 -16.53 -5.61 -26.50
C GLN A 477 -16.64 -4.25 -27.21
N HIS A 478 -16.34 -3.16 -26.49
CA HIS A 478 -16.27 -1.82 -27.07
C HIS A 478 -15.20 -1.66 -28.16
N VAL A 479 -14.00 -2.22 -27.95
CA VAL A 479 -12.93 -2.25 -28.97
C VAL A 479 -13.42 -2.95 -30.26
N TYR A 480 -14.14 -4.07 -30.13
CA TYR A 480 -14.69 -4.78 -31.29
C TYR A 480 -15.76 -3.97 -32.03
N GLU A 481 -16.70 -3.39 -31.30
CA GLU A 481 -17.78 -2.57 -31.90
C GLU A 481 -17.22 -1.32 -32.61
N ILE A 482 -16.25 -0.62 -31.99
CA ILE A 482 -15.57 0.53 -32.60
C ILE A 482 -14.79 0.09 -33.84
N GLY A 483 -14.08 -1.03 -33.74
CA GLY A 483 -13.39 -1.67 -34.86
C GLY A 483 -14.32 -1.85 -36.05
N GLU A 484 -15.44 -2.54 -35.85
CA GLU A 484 -16.42 -2.80 -36.91
C GLU A 484 -16.81 -1.53 -37.69
N ASN A 485 -17.08 -0.44 -36.97
CA ASN A 485 -17.48 0.84 -37.54
C ASN A 485 -16.36 1.56 -38.35
N VAL A 486 -15.09 1.45 -37.95
CA VAL A 486 -13.96 2.11 -38.63
C VAL A 486 -13.75 1.62 -40.07
N ALA A 487 -13.87 0.31 -40.33
CA ALA A 487 -13.66 -0.18 -41.70
C ALA A 487 -14.79 0.23 -42.66
N GLN A 488 -16.00 0.45 -42.15
CA GLN A 488 -17.11 0.94 -42.98
C GLN A 488 -16.84 2.39 -43.44
N MET A 489 -16.20 3.21 -42.59
CA MET A 489 -15.80 4.58 -42.93
C MET A 489 -14.68 4.64 -43.99
N LEU A 490 -13.70 3.74 -43.92
CA LEU A 490 -12.57 3.70 -44.87
C LEU A 490 -12.96 3.24 -46.29
N LEU A 491 -14.01 2.42 -46.43
CA LEU A 491 -14.46 1.90 -47.73
C LEU A 491 -15.39 2.85 -48.49
N LEU A 492 -16.11 3.74 -47.81
CA LEU A 492 -17.16 4.58 -48.40
C LEU A 492 -16.77 6.05 -48.61
N GLY A 493 -15.67 6.51 -48.00
CA GLY A 493 -15.16 7.88 -48.20
C GLY A 493 -16.10 9.00 -47.72
N THR A 494 -17.19 8.68 -47.02
CA THR A 494 -18.20 9.63 -46.54
C THR A 494 -18.39 9.52 -45.03
N VAL A 495 -18.29 10.66 -44.34
CA VAL A 495 -18.74 10.84 -42.95
C VAL A 495 -20.27 11.02 -42.99
N ILE A 496 -21.05 9.95 -43.14
CA ILE A 496 -22.52 10.02 -43.05
C ILE A 496 -23.03 8.96 -42.08
N GLY A 497 -23.20 9.37 -40.82
CA GLY A 497 -24.51 9.38 -40.14
C GLY A 497 -25.31 8.09 -40.04
N ALA A 498 -24.69 6.91 -39.94
CA ALA A 498 -25.38 5.68 -39.55
C ALA A 498 -24.48 4.77 -38.72
N VAL A 499 -24.00 5.29 -37.59
CA VAL A 499 -23.46 4.45 -36.52
C VAL A 499 -24.67 3.89 -35.80
N ASN A 500 -24.94 2.59 -35.88
CA ASN A 500 -25.78 1.95 -34.86
C ASN A 500 -25.10 2.24 -33.53
N GLY A 501 -25.69 3.13 -32.73
CA GLY A 501 -25.05 3.74 -31.56
C GLY A 501 -24.35 2.68 -30.72
N LEU A 502 -23.03 2.85 -30.56
CA LEU A 502 -22.26 2.10 -29.58
C LEU A 502 -23.05 2.09 -28.27
N LYS A 503 -23.24 0.91 -27.68
CA LYS A 503 -23.97 0.85 -26.41
C LYS A 503 -23.21 1.70 -25.39
N PRO A 504 -23.85 2.61 -24.64
CA PRO A 504 -23.14 3.36 -23.60
C PRO A 504 -22.59 2.39 -22.55
N SER A 505 -21.35 2.62 -22.13
CA SER A 505 -20.66 1.83 -21.10
C SER A 505 -20.18 2.78 -20.02
N MET A 506 -20.78 2.69 -18.84
CA MET A 506 -20.36 3.50 -17.69
C MET A 506 -18.90 3.25 -17.34
N PHE A 507 -18.41 2.02 -17.56
CA PHE A 507 -17.00 1.70 -17.35
C PHE A 507 -16.09 2.45 -18.32
N ILE A 508 -16.31 2.32 -19.64
CA ILE A 508 -15.52 3.03 -20.65
C ILE A 508 -15.62 4.54 -20.44
N GLU A 509 -16.78 5.06 -20.07
CA GLU A 509 -16.99 6.48 -19.80
C GLU A 509 -16.23 6.96 -18.55
N SER A 510 -16.04 6.10 -17.55
CA SER A 510 -15.28 6.41 -16.33
C SER A 510 -13.75 6.47 -16.53
N LEU A 511 -13.23 5.93 -17.65
CA LEU A 511 -11.80 5.92 -17.90
C LEU A 511 -11.26 7.31 -18.22
N VAL A 512 -10.03 7.59 -17.80
CA VAL A 512 -9.36 8.87 -18.02
C VAL A 512 -8.12 8.72 -18.89
N GLN A 513 -7.90 9.68 -19.78
CA GLN A 513 -6.71 9.72 -20.62
C GLN A 513 -5.47 10.13 -19.80
N LYS A 514 -4.37 9.39 -19.96
CA LYS A 514 -3.10 9.63 -19.27
C LYS A 514 -1.90 9.38 -20.17
N SER A 515 -0.85 10.17 -19.98
CA SER A 515 0.41 9.99 -20.69
C SER A 515 1.29 8.95 -19.98
N VAL A 516 1.62 7.88 -20.69
CA VAL A 516 2.45 6.74 -20.28
C VAL A 516 3.56 6.61 -21.31
N ASP A 517 4.81 6.78 -20.90
CA ASP A 517 6.00 6.70 -21.76
C ASP A 517 5.92 7.55 -23.05
N GLY A 518 5.20 8.68 -22.98
CA GLY A 518 4.99 9.60 -24.11
C GLY A 518 3.74 9.33 -24.95
N SER A 519 3.05 8.20 -24.74
CA SER A 519 1.78 7.86 -25.40
C SER A 519 0.59 8.16 -24.48
N ILE A 520 -0.54 8.63 -25.04
CA ILE A 520 -1.78 8.75 -24.26
C ILE A 520 -2.47 7.39 -24.24
N ARG A 521 -3.03 6.97 -23.10
CA ARG A 521 -3.81 5.74 -22.90
C ARG A 521 -4.96 5.99 -21.92
N LEU A 522 -6.00 5.17 -21.95
CA LEU A 522 -7.11 5.21 -20.99
C LEU A 522 -6.83 4.33 -19.77
N GLY A 523 -6.92 4.90 -18.58
CA GLY A 523 -6.73 4.18 -17.31
C GLY A 523 -7.90 4.36 -16.36
N LYS A 524 -8.07 3.41 -15.45
CA LYS A 524 -9.04 3.53 -14.35
C LYS A 524 -8.49 4.55 -13.34
N PRO A 525 -9.26 5.59 -12.95
CA PRO A 525 -8.78 6.67 -12.07
C PRO A 525 -8.73 6.24 -10.58
N THR A 526 -8.04 5.14 -10.28
CA THR A 526 -7.89 4.61 -8.91
C THR A 526 -6.50 4.07 -8.67
N VAL A 527 -6.05 4.12 -7.42
CA VAL A 527 -4.80 3.52 -6.96
C VAL A 527 -5.02 2.22 -6.19
N ASP A 528 -6.25 1.70 -6.09
CA ASP A 528 -6.57 0.56 -5.22
C ASP A 528 -5.73 -0.70 -5.47
N ALA A 529 -5.41 -1.00 -6.73
CA ALA A 529 -4.58 -2.15 -7.12
C ALA A 529 -3.11 -2.03 -6.65
N PHE A 530 -2.68 -0.82 -6.27
CA PHE A 530 -1.34 -0.54 -5.80
C PHE A 530 -1.20 -0.68 -4.27
N ALA A 531 -2.29 -0.97 -3.56
CA ALA A 531 -2.24 -1.13 -2.11
C ALA A 531 -1.44 -2.39 -1.75
N ASP A 532 -0.56 -2.26 -0.78
CA ASP A 532 0.26 -3.34 -0.27
C ASP A 532 -0.38 -3.95 0.99
N THR A 533 -0.14 -5.23 1.20
CA THR A 533 -0.60 -5.97 2.38
C THR A 533 0.44 -6.05 3.50
N VAL A 534 1.57 -5.36 3.35
CA VAL A 534 2.62 -5.29 4.37
C VAL A 534 2.05 -4.82 5.70
N ARG A 535 2.48 -5.47 6.78
CA ARG A 535 2.18 -5.04 8.15
C ARG A 535 3.38 -4.31 8.72
N LEU A 536 3.19 -3.03 9.02
CA LEU A 536 4.21 -2.23 9.68
C LEU A 536 4.31 -2.62 11.16
N PRO A 537 5.52 -2.75 11.73
CA PRO A 537 5.71 -2.94 13.18
C PRO A 537 5.09 -1.83 14.01
N ASP A 538 4.63 -2.19 15.21
CA ASP A 538 4.15 -1.22 16.20
C ASP A 538 5.29 -0.27 16.62
N GLY A 539 4.97 1.01 16.81
CA GLY A 539 5.92 2.02 17.30
C GLY A 539 6.76 2.73 16.23
N LEU A 540 6.56 2.43 14.93
CA LEU A 540 7.10 3.27 13.87
C LEU A 540 6.47 4.66 13.90
N SER A 541 7.30 5.68 13.67
CA SER A 541 6.86 7.08 13.61
C SER A 541 6.84 7.56 12.16
N LEU A 542 5.85 8.38 11.84
CA LEU A 542 5.78 9.10 10.57
C LEU A 542 6.85 10.20 10.55
N ASN A 543 7.50 10.37 9.41
CA ASN A 543 8.35 11.54 9.19
C ASN A 543 7.50 12.82 8.96
N ALA A 544 8.14 13.96 8.77
CA ALA A 544 7.46 15.25 8.56
C ALA A 544 6.52 15.28 7.33
N LEU A 545 6.75 14.40 6.36
CA LEU A 545 5.88 14.24 5.20
C LEU A 545 4.73 13.26 5.43
N GLY A 546 4.60 12.63 6.60
CA GLY A 546 3.58 11.61 6.80
C GLY A 546 3.90 10.28 6.12
N LEU A 547 5.19 9.91 6.02
CA LEU A 547 5.64 8.63 5.47
C LEU A 547 6.31 7.77 6.54
N TYR A 548 6.14 6.45 6.45
CA TYR A 548 6.91 5.47 7.23
C TYR A 548 8.14 5.00 6.47
N GLU A 549 9.24 4.76 7.20
CA GLU A 549 10.41 4.05 6.68
C GLU A 549 10.47 2.65 7.29
N PHE A 550 10.45 1.63 6.45
CA PHE A 550 10.51 0.24 6.88
C PHE A 550 11.10 -0.64 5.77
N ASP A 551 12.04 -1.51 6.14
CA ASP A 551 12.72 -2.45 5.22
C ASP A 551 13.38 -1.75 4.01
N GLY A 552 14.02 -0.59 4.25
CA GLY A 552 14.66 0.21 3.20
C GLY A 552 13.69 0.80 2.17
N LYS A 553 12.37 0.76 2.44
CA LYS A 553 11.30 1.27 1.59
C LYS A 553 10.52 2.35 2.33
N THR A 554 9.85 3.18 1.54
CA THR A 554 9.00 4.26 2.03
C THR A 554 7.53 3.92 1.79
N TRP A 555 6.71 4.14 2.83
CA TRP A 555 5.31 3.75 2.84
C TRP A 555 4.40 4.94 3.14
N LEU A 556 3.40 5.13 2.29
CA LEU A 556 2.39 6.18 2.42
C LEU A 556 1.07 5.56 2.92
N PRO A 557 0.59 5.90 4.13
CA PRO A 557 -0.80 5.65 4.51
C PRO A 557 -1.73 6.58 3.73
N LEU A 558 -2.76 6.02 3.10
CA LEU A 558 -3.72 6.77 2.28
C LEU A 558 -5.08 6.03 2.26
N ASP A 559 -6.16 6.66 2.73
CA ASP A 559 -7.51 6.09 2.82
C ASP A 559 -7.57 4.66 3.40
N GLY A 560 -6.88 4.46 4.52
CA GLY A 560 -6.90 3.21 5.27
C GLY A 560 -6.09 2.09 4.63
N LYS A 561 -5.38 2.40 3.55
CA LYS A 561 -4.49 1.49 2.82
C LYS A 561 -3.06 1.99 2.89
N LEU A 562 -2.13 1.10 2.61
CA LEU A 562 -0.71 1.40 2.63
C LEU A 562 -0.12 1.22 1.24
N TYR A 563 0.61 2.23 0.78
CA TYR A 563 1.19 2.25 -0.56
C TYR A 563 2.69 2.35 -0.51
N ARG A 564 3.39 1.50 -1.27
CA ARG A 564 4.83 1.66 -1.49
C ARG A 564 5.04 2.88 -2.38
N VAL A 565 5.82 3.84 -1.93
CA VAL A 565 6.14 5.04 -2.71
C VAL A 565 7.64 5.15 -2.96
N ALA A 566 8.00 5.71 -4.11
CA ALA A 566 9.39 6.04 -4.42
C ALA A 566 9.47 7.45 -4.96
N ALA A 567 10.46 8.20 -4.50
CA ALA A 567 10.78 9.51 -5.01
C ALA A 567 11.64 9.39 -6.28
N ASP A 568 11.55 10.39 -7.17
CA ASP A 568 12.49 10.53 -8.27
C ASP A 568 13.91 10.87 -7.77
N ALA A 569 14.90 10.88 -8.68
CA ALA A 569 16.30 11.12 -8.32
C ALA A 569 16.56 12.48 -7.63
N HIS A 570 15.59 13.40 -7.64
CA HIS A 570 15.68 14.71 -7.01
C HIS A 570 14.74 14.86 -5.80
N HIS A 571 14.09 13.76 -5.39
CA HIS A 571 13.09 13.71 -4.31
C HIS A 571 11.95 14.73 -4.46
N ALA A 572 11.71 15.21 -5.68
CA ALA A 572 10.73 16.26 -5.95
C ALA A 572 9.38 15.68 -6.38
N ASN A 573 9.38 14.51 -7.01
CA ASN A 573 8.16 13.84 -7.44
C ASN A 573 8.12 12.42 -6.88
N TYR A 574 7.02 12.11 -6.18
CA TYR A 574 6.77 10.78 -5.67
C TYR A 574 5.84 10.02 -6.61
N ARG A 575 6.01 8.70 -6.66
CA ARG A 575 5.12 7.80 -7.38
C ARG A 575 4.79 6.58 -6.54
N ILE A 576 3.55 6.12 -6.69
CA ILE A 576 3.12 4.84 -6.13
C ILE A 576 3.71 3.71 -6.96
N LYS A 577 4.24 2.69 -6.28
CA LYS A 577 4.82 1.49 -6.89
C LYS A 577 3.87 0.32 -6.76
N HIS A 578 3.68 -0.41 -7.85
CA HIS A 578 2.89 -1.63 -7.84
C HIS A 578 3.57 -2.70 -6.96
N PRO A 579 2.81 -3.52 -6.21
CA PRO A 579 3.36 -4.51 -5.27
C PRO A 579 4.07 -5.68 -5.96
N VAL A 580 3.61 -6.10 -7.14
CA VAL A 580 4.13 -7.28 -7.87
C VAL A 580 4.91 -6.91 -9.14
N ASP A 581 4.28 -6.21 -10.09
CA ASP A 581 4.91 -5.81 -11.36
C ASP A 581 5.59 -4.44 -11.31
N GLU A 582 6.92 -4.41 -11.21
CA GLU A 582 7.69 -3.16 -11.23
C GLU A 582 7.62 -2.40 -12.57
N ARG A 583 7.14 -3.04 -13.65
CA ARG A 583 6.94 -2.41 -14.96
C ARG A 583 5.55 -1.83 -15.14
N SER A 584 4.64 -2.06 -14.19
CA SER A 584 3.30 -1.48 -14.22
C SER A 584 3.36 0.04 -14.09
N TYR A 585 2.29 0.69 -14.56
CA TYR A 585 2.11 2.14 -14.45
C TYR A 585 2.35 2.60 -13.01
N SER A 586 3.08 3.68 -12.80
CA SER A 586 3.37 4.20 -11.45
C SER A 586 2.68 5.56 -11.25
N PRO A 587 1.51 5.63 -10.61
CA PRO A 587 0.73 6.86 -10.42
C PRO A 587 1.53 7.96 -9.73
N ARG A 588 1.37 9.21 -10.18
CA ARG A 588 2.03 10.37 -9.57
C ARG A 588 1.34 10.79 -8.28
N LEU A 589 2.16 11.23 -7.33
CA LEU A 589 1.75 11.80 -6.06
C LEU A 589 2.20 13.26 -5.96
N GLU A 590 1.31 14.09 -5.41
CA GLU A 590 1.55 15.45 -4.97
C GLU A 590 1.46 15.52 -3.45
N HIS A 591 2.26 16.37 -2.82
CA HIS A 591 2.17 16.65 -1.40
C HIS A 591 2.36 18.15 -1.13
N ASN A 592 1.80 18.62 -0.01
CA ASN A 592 1.97 20.01 0.45
C ASN A 592 3.18 20.19 1.39
N GLY A 593 3.95 19.13 1.63
CA GLY A 593 5.10 19.16 2.55
C GLY A 593 4.72 19.12 4.04
N ALA A 594 3.44 19.02 4.35
CA ALA A 594 2.89 19.02 5.71
C ALA A 594 2.00 17.79 5.99
N GLY A 595 2.26 16.67 5.29
CA GLY A 595 1.58 15.39 5.50
C GLY A 595 0.32 15.15 4.65
N ALA A 596 -0.16 16.13 3.89
CA ALA A 596 -1.25 15.91 2.94
C ALA A 596 -0.70 15.36 1.63
N TRP A 597 -1.30 14.28 1.16
CA TRP A 597 -0.95 13.62 -0.10
C TRP A 597 -2.15 13.54 -1.02
N ARG A 598 -1.90 13.68 -2.31
CA ARG A 598 -2.89 13.42 -3.36
C ARG A 598 -2.29 12.61 -4.48
N HIS A 599 -3.05 11.66 -5.02
CA HIS A 599 -2.70 11.04 -6.29
C HIS A 599 -3.34 11.78 -7.46
N GLU A 600 -2.73 11.66 -8.64
CA GLU A 600 -3.07 12.40 -9.87
C GLU A 600 -4.49 12.19 -10.46
N TRP A 601 -5.33 11.41 -9.79
CA TRP A 601 -6.71 11.11 -10.19
C TRP A 601 -7.73 11.67 -9.21
N GLU A 602 -7.30 12.25 -8.10
CA GLU A 602 -8.22 12.85 -7.14
C GLU A 602 -8.69 14.22 -7.59
N ASN A 603 -9.94 14.56 -7.26
CA ASN A 603 -10.52 15.86 -7.50
C ASN A 603 -11.04 16.48 -6.19
N PRO A 604 -10.21 17.27 -5.48
CA PRO A 604 -10.58 17.83 -4.18
C PRO A 604 -11.79 18.78 -4.20
N MET A 605 -12.15 19.35 -5.35
CA MET A 605 -13.36 20.18 -5.47
C MET A 605 -14.65 19.37 -5.28
N GLY A 606 -14.60 18.06 -5.53
CA GLY A 606 -15.73 17.15 -5.33
C GLY A 606 -15.80 16.55 -3.93
N TRP A 607 -14.83 16.80 -3.06
CA TRP A 607 -14.82 16.26 -1.70
C TRP A 607 -15.81 16.99 -0.80
N ASP A 608 -16.44 16.24 0.11
CA ASP A 608 -17.16 16.82 1.24
C ASP A 608 -16.20 17.27 2.34
N GLU A 609 -16.74 17.98 3.34
CA GLU A 609 -15.99 18.49 4.49
C GLU A 609 -15.23 17.39 5.25
N VAL A 610 -15.81 16.19 5.37
CA VAL A 610 -15.24 15.07 6.13
C VAL A 610 -14.03 14.50 5.41
N THR A 611 -14.16 14.21 4.11
CA THR A 611 -13.05 13.76 3.27
C THR A 611 -11.96 14.83 3.24
N ALA A 612 -12.30 16.10 2.98
CA ALA A 612 -11.31 17.17 2.92
C ALA A 612 -10.53 17.32 4.24
N PHE A 613 -11.18 17.16 5.40
CA PHE A 613 -10.50 17.18 6.70
C PHE A 613 -9.59 15.95 6.91
N ARG A 614 -10.10 14.73 6.68
CA ARG A 614 -9.31 13.49 6.87
C ARG A 614 -8.06 13.46 5.99
N ARG A 615 -8.10 14.13 4.84
CA ARG A 615 -6.98 14.23 3.90
C ARG A 615 -5.92 15.28 4.28
N LEU A 616 -6.10 16.04 5.36
CA LEU A 616 -5.13 17.06 5.79
C LEU A 616 -3.78 16.46 6.20
N ASN A 617 -3.78 15.28 6.84
CA ASN A 617 -2.61 14.46 7.12
C ASN A 617 -3.05 13.04 7.56
N ALA A 618 -2.09 12.12 7.72
CA ALA A 618 -2.38 10.74 8.10
C ALA A 618 -3.05 10.57 9.47
N THR A 619 -2.83 11.48 10.44
CA THR A 619 -3.42 11.35 11.78
C THR A 619 -4.89 11.79 11.82
N CYS A 620 -5.29 12.69 10.91
CA CYS A 620 -6.67 13.15 10.75
C CYS A 620 -7.62 12.04 10.29
N GLU A 621 -7.12 10.98 9.65
CA GLU A 621 -7.95 9.87 9.16
C GLU A 621 -8.75 9.19 10.29
N ALA A 622 -8.15 9.09 11.48
CA ALA A 622 -8.76 8.48 12.66
C ALA A 622 -9.85 9.34 13.33
N PHE A 623 -10.14 10.54 12.83
CA PHE A 623 -11.15 11.42 13.43
C PHE A 623 -12.57 11.00 13.04
N SER A 624 -13.44 10.95 14.04
CA SER A 624 -14.88 10.85 13.87
C SER A 624 -15.47 12.16 13.34
N GLU A 625 -16.62 12.10 12.68
CA GLU A 625 -17.31 13.31 12.18
C GLU A 625 -17.67 14.31 13.27
N ALA A 626 -17.85 13.85 14.52
CA ALA A 626 -18.07 14.73 15.67
C ALA A 626 -16.80 15.50 16.03
N GLU A 627 -15.64 14.83 16.05
CA GLU A 627 -14.33 15.46 16.29
C GLU A 627 -13.95 16.43 15.17
N ILE A 628 -14.26 16.10 13.91
CA ILE A 628 -14.04 16.98 12.76
C ILE A 628 -14.83 18.29 12.95
N ARG A 629 -16.14 18.20 13.19
CA ARG A 629 -16.99 19.39 13.40
C ARG A 629 -16.54 20.20 14.62
N LYS A 630 -16.15 19.53 15.72
CA LYS A 630 -15.57 20.19 16.90
C LYS A 630 -14.30 20.97 16.53
N THR A 631 -13.37 20.34 15.81
CA THR A 631 -12.09 20.95 15.43
C THR A 631 -12.29 22.15 14.51
N LEU A 632 -13.15 22.02 13.51
CA LEU A 632 -13.49 23.10 12.58
C LEU A 632 -14.18 24.27 13.28
N GLY A 633 -15.10 23.98 14.21
CA GLY A 633 -15.76 24.98 15.05
C GLY A 633 -14.79 25.74 15.95
N ILE A 634 -13.84 25.04 16.58
CA ILE A 634 -12.79 25.64 17.42
C ILE A 634 -11.86 26.53 16.59
N ALA A 635 -11.44 26.08 15.42
CA ALA A 635 -10.50 26.80 14.56
C ALA A 635 -11.15 27.89 13.69
N GLY A 636 -12.49 27.96 13.64
CA GLY A 636 -13.23 28.87 12.77
C GLY A 636 -13.06 28.55 11.27
N VAL A 637 -12.78 27.30 10.92
CA VAL A 637 -12.53 26.84 9.54
C VAL A 637 -13.81 26.31 8.92
N ASN A 638 -14.03 26.62 7.64
CA ASN A 638 -15.16 26.09 6.87
C ASN A 638 -14.68 25.17 5.73
N GLU A 639 -15.63 24.46 5.12
CA GLU A 639 -15.39 23.55 3.99
C GLU A 639 -14.67 24.22 2.80
N ALA A 640 -14.92 25.51 2.53
CA ALA A 640 -14.29 26.23 1.42
C ALA A 640 -12.78 26.35 1.61
N LEU A 641 -12.32 26.67 2.82
CA LEU A 641 -10.89 26.72 3.14
C LEU A 641 -10.24 25.33 3.08
N LEU A 642 -10.92 24.26 3.52
CA LEU A 642 -10.40 22.89 3.38
C LEU A 642 -10.19 22.51 1.91
N ARG A 643 -11.15 22.82 1.03
CA ARG A 643 -11.00 22.59 -0.41
C ARG A 643 -9.86 23.43 -1.00
N GLN A 644 -9.71 24.69 -0.58
CA GLN A 644 -8.61 25.55 -1.04
C GLN A 644 -7.25 24.96 -0.65
N ILE A 645 -7.09 24.48 0.59
CA ILE A 645 -5.85 23.84 1.06
C ILE A 645 -5.43 22.72 0.10
N HIS A 646 -6.38 21.88 -0.31
CA HIS A 646 -6.08 20.78 -1.23
C HIS A 646 -5.88 21.23 -2.67
N VAL A 647 -6.70 22.13 -3.20
CA VAL A 647 -6.57 22.55 -4.61
C VAL A 647 -5.32 23.37 -4.87
N GLU A 648 -4.96 24.25 -3.93
CA GLU A 648 -3.77 25.11 -4.05
C GLU A 648 -2.51 24.45 -3.46
N ASN A 649 -2.62 23.20 -2.99
CA ASN A 649 -1.54 22.43 -2.37
C ASN A 649 -0.86 23.16 -1.19
N LEU A 650 -1.65 23.86 -0.38
CA LEU A 650 -1.17 24.65 0.75
C LEU A 650 -0.99 23.77 1.99
N PRO A 651 -0.07 24.11 2.91
CA PRO A 651 -0.06 23.54 4.24
C PRO A 651 -1.33 23.98 5.02
N PRO A 652 -1.84 23.16 5.97
CA PRO A 652 -2.96 23.60 6.81
C PRO A 652 -2.56 24.82 7.66
N PRO A 653 -3.45 25.82 7.87
CA PRO A 653 -3.16 26.98 8.70
C PRO A 653 -2.82 26.60 10.15
N ALA A 654 -1.96 27.38 10.81
CA ALA A 654 -1.43 27.06 12.13
C ALA A 654 -2.49 26.86 13.22
N LEU A 655 -3.57 27.66 13.19
CA LEU A 655 -4.68 27.53 14.13
C LEU A 655 -5.45 26.21 13.95
N LEU A 656 -5.57 25.73 12.71
CA LEU A 656 -6.17 24.42 12.42
C LEU A 656 -5.24 23.29 12.88
N LYS A 657 -3.94 23.40 12.63
CA LYS A 657 -2.93 22.44 13.11
C LYS A 657 -2.95 22.31 14.64
N ASP A 658 -2.98 23.44 15.34
CA ASP A 658 -3.09 23.47 16.82
C ASP A 658 -4.38 22.80 17.31
N ALA A 659 -5.52 23.12 16.70
CA ALA A 659 -6.80 22.52 17.07
C ALA A 659 -6.82 20.99 16.84
N VAL A 660 -6.30 20.51 15.70
CA VAL A 660 -6.15 19.07 15.41
C VAL A 660 -5.30 18.40 16.48
N GLN A 661 -4.10 18.94 16.76
CA GLN A 661 -3.18 18.37 17.74
C GLN A 661 -3.81 18.29 19.14
N ARG A 662 -4.60 19.29 19.53
CA ARG A 662 -5.26 19.30 20.83
C ARG A 662 -6.40 18.31 20.94
N VAL A 663 -7.19 18.14 19.88
CA VAL A 663 -8.23 17.10 19.85
C VAL A 663 -7.61 15.70 19.89
N GLU A 664 -6.47 15.48 19.22
CA GLU A 664 -5.71 14.23 19.31
C GLU A 664 -5.24 13.94 20.74
N ILE A 665 -4.63 14.93 21.40
CA ILE A 665 -4.18 14.78 22.79
C ILE A 665 -5.37 14.55 23.72
N GLU A 666 -6.47 15.27 23.54
CA GLU A 666 -7.67 15.09 24.37
C GLU A 666 -8.24 13.67 24.22
N ARG A 667 -8.24 13.10 23.01
CA ARG A 667 -8.63 11.70 22.76
C ARG A 667 -7.68 10.70 23.42
N GLU A 668 -6.36 10.92 23.33
CA GLU A 668 -5.35 10.12 24.03
C GLU A 668 -5.61 10.15 25.55
N LEU A 669 -5.82 11.34 26.11
CA LEU A 669 -6.07 11.53 27.53
C LEU A 669 -7.37 10.86 27.98
N GLN A 670 -8.46 11.01 27.23
CA GLN A 670 -9.74 10.38 27.59
C GLN A 670 -9.63 8.86 27.57
N SER A 671 -8.93 8.29 26.57
CA SER A 671 -8.66 6.85 26.52
C SER A 671 -7.87 6.37 27.74
N CYS A 672 -6.88 7.15 28.20
CA CYS A 672 -6.13 6.86 29.42
C CYS A 672 -7.00 6.97 30.68
N ILE A 673 -7.86 8.00 30.79
CA ILE A 673 -8.79 8.17 31.91
C ILE A 673 -9.74 6.96 32.00
N ASP A 674 -10.30 6.53 30.88
CA ASP A 674 -11.21 5.38 30.82
C ASP A 674 -10.50 4.08 31.21
N ALA A 675 -9.26 3.88 30.74
CA ALA A 675 -8.43 2.74 31.13
C ALA A 675 -8.02 2.75 32.62
N LEU A 676 -7.86 3.94 33.22
CA LEU A 676 -7.62 4.06 34.67
C LEU A 676 -8.88 3.71 35.47
N LYS A 677 -10.08 4.06 34.98
CA LYS A 677 -11.38 3.72 35.60
C LYS A 677 -11.74 2.24 35.50
N ALA A 678 -11.19 1.52 34.53
CA ALA A 678 -11.44 0.09 34.36
C ALA A 678 -11.12 -0.71 35.63
N GLU A 679 -11.98 -1.68 35.97
CA GLU A 679 -11.85 -2.51 37.18
C GLU A 679 -10.62 -3.43 37.16
N ASP A 680 -10.13 -3.73 35.95
CA ASP A 680 -8.92 -4.52 35.73
C ASP A 680 -7.64 -3.72 36.04
N LEU A 681 -6.55 -4.44 36.25
CA LEU A 681 -5.23 -3.84 36.52
C LEU A 681 -4.38 -3.76 35.26
N SER A 682 -5.01 -3.66 34.10
CA SER A 682 -4.28 -3.56 32.83
C SER A 682 -3.29 -2.39 32.89
N PRO A 683 -2.04 -2.57 32.42
CA PRO A 683 -1.05 -1.52 32.47
C PRO A 683 -1.45 -0.37 31.55
N VAL A 684 -1.62 0.82 32.12
CA VAL A 684 -1.91 2.05 31.38
C VAL A 684 -0.59 2.72 31.06
N SER A 685 -0.40 3.06 29.78
CA SER A 685 0.78 3.81 29.33
C SER A 685 0.38 5.19 28.80
N VAL A 686 1.24 6.19 29.01
CA VAL A 686 1.05 7.59 28.63
C VAL A 686 2.31 8.13 27.95
N SER A 687 2.13 9.14 27.10
CA SER A 687 3.24 9.78 26.36
C SER A 687 4.19 10.54 27.28
N HIS A 688 3.64 11.21 28.30
CA HIS A 688 4.35 12.02 29.30
C HIS A 688 3.75 11.80 30.69
N LEU A 689 4.56 11.51 31.71
CA LEU A 689 4.11 11.25 33.08
C LEU A 689 3.93 12.54 33.89
N GLU A 690 4.74 13.56 33.58
CA GLU A 690 4.89 14.77 34.37
C GLU A 690 3.57 15.52 34.56
N PRO A 691 2.71 15.70 33.52
CA PRO A 691 1.40 16.33 33.70
C PRO A 691 0.48 15.53 34.64
N TRP A 692 0.52 14.19 34.57
CA TRP A 692 -0.29 13.32 35.44
C TRP A 692 0.16 13.38 36.90
N MET A 693 1.47 13.39 37.16
CA MET A 693 2.01 13.49 38.51
C MET A 693 1.75 14.88 39.11
N LYS A 694 1.93 15.94 38.33
CA LYS A 694 1.57 17.30 38.72
C LYS A 694 0.09 17.40 39.10
N LEU A 695 -0.78 16.79 38.30
CA LEU A 695 -2.21 16.76 38.59
C LEU A 695 -2.50 16.02 39.91
N LEU A 696 -1.93 14.83 40.12
CA LEU A 696 -2.11 14.06 41.35
C LEU A 696 -1.68 14.85 42.61
N VAL A 697 -0.56 15.56 42.54
CA VAL A 697 -0.05 16.37 43.66
C VAL A 697 -0.90 17.62 43.90
N SER A 698 -1.61 18.10 42.88
CA SER A 698 -2.54 19.24 42.97
C SER A 698 -3.90 18.86 43.54
N SER A 699 -4.20 17.56 43.69
CA SER A 699 -5.47 17.09 44.23
C SER A 699 -5.66 17.48 45.71
N PRO A 700 -6.88 17.85 46.13
CA PRO A 700 -7.17 18.23 47.52
C PRO A 700 -6.94 17.09 48.52
N LEU A 701 -6.94 15.82 48.07
CA LEU A 701 -6.64 14.65 48.90
C LEU A 701 -5.13 14.42 49.10
N TRP A 702 -4.27 15.14 48.39
CA TRP A 702 -2.82 15.07 48.56
C TRP A 702 -2.39 15.90 49.78
N HIS A 703 -1.44 15.38 50.57
CA HIS A 703 -0.98 16.09 51.77
C HIS A 703 -0.12 17.31 51.40
N LYS A 704 -0.50 18.52 51.83
CA LYS A 704 0.16 19.77 51.42
C LYS A 704 1.67 19.84 51.72
N THR A 705 2.15 19.17 52.77
CA THR A 705 3.58 19.14 53.13
C THR A 705 4.36 17.95 52.55
N ARG A 706 3.72 17.14 51.68
CA ARG A 706 4.34 15.98 51.03
C ARG A 706 4.84 16.36 49.64
N GLY A 707 6.15 16.27 49.45
CA GLY A 707 6.82 16.42 48.16
C GLY A 707 6.83 15.12 47.35
N LEU A 708 6.75 15.23 46.03
CA LEU A 708 6.93 14.13 45.07
C LEU A 708 8.12 14.43 44.18
N LEU A 709 9.09 13.51 44.15
CA LEU A 709 10.29 13.59 43.31
C LEU A 709 10.19 12.56 42.19
N LEU A 710 10.29 13.00 40.94
CA LEU A 710 10.46 12.13 39.78
C LEU A 710 11.95 12.08 39.45
N ILE A 711 12.55 10.91 39.59
CA ILE A 711 13.99 10.71 39.34
C ILE A 711 14.18 9.73 38.18
N ASP A 712 15.22 9.89 37.38
CA ASP A 712 15.57 8.94 36.31
C ASP A 712 16.18 7.64 36.88
N ALA A 713 16.50 6.68 36.00
CA ALA A 713 17.06 5.40 36.41
C ALA A 713 18.49 5.52 36.97
N GLU A 714 19.18 6.60 36.64
CA GLU A 714 20.52 6.98 37.06
C GLU A 714 20.53 7.80 38.38
N GLY A 715 19.35 8.12 38.91
CA GLY A 715 19.16 8.89 40.15
C GLY A 715 19.18 10.41 39.98
N GLY A 716 19.18 10.92 38.75
CA GLY A 716 19.01 12.33 38.41
C GLY A 716 17.58 12.82 38.63
N LEU A 717 17.40 14.05 39.11
CA LEU A 717 16.07 14.64 39.30
C LEU A 717 15.52 15.12 37.94
N LEU A 718 14.40 14.53 37.51
CA LEU A 718 13.68 14.92 36.29
C LEU A 718 12.70 16.07 36.59
N ASP A 719 11.88 15.93 37.63
CA ASP A 719 10.94 16.96 38.08
C ASP A 719 10.60 16.78 39.57
N SER A 720 10.06 17.81 40.20
CA SER A 720 9.64 17.80 41.60
C SER A 720 8.44 18.67 41.87
N TRP A 721 7.50 18.18 42.68
CA TRP A 721 6.29 18.91 43.09
C TRP A 721 6.19 18.95 44.61
N ASN A 722 5.71 20.07 45.16
CA ASN A 722 5.70 20.37 46.61
C ASN A 722 7.09 20.22 47.28
N ALA A 723 8.18 20.38 46.53
CA ALA A 723 9.55 20.35 47.02
C ALA A 723 10.02 21.77 47.37
N GLY A 724 9.86 22.15 48.64
CA GLY A 724 10.18 23.50 49.13
C GLY A 724 10.38 23.55 50.65
N ALA A 725 10.50 24.75 51.23
CA ALA A 725 10.79 24.95 52.65
C ALA A 725 9.74 24.34 53.61
N ASP A 726 8.49 24.17 53.14
CA ASP A 726 7.37 23.60 53.89
C ASP A 726 7.24 22.07 53.72
N MET A 727 8.16 21.44 52.98
CA MET A 727 8.19 19.98 52.78
C MET A 727 8.70 19.28 54.06
N THR A 728 7.87 18.45 54.66
CA THR A 728 8.24 17.66 55.85
C THR A 728 8.44 16.18 55.56
N LEU A 729 8.06 15.75 54.35
CA LEU A 729 7.84 14.36 53.98
C LEU A 729 8.00 14.24 52.45
N SER A 730 8.76 13.26 51.92
CA SER A 730 8.95 13.05 50.46
C SER A 730 8.69 11.61 49.99
N SER A 731 8.07 11.45 48.82
CA SER A 731 8.02 10.21 48.04
C SER A 731 8.88 10.35 46.77
N HIS A 732 9.52 9.27 46.32
CA HIS A 732 10.27 9.24 45.06
C HIS A 732 9.74 8.13 44.14
N VAL A 733 9.71 8.41 42.84
CA VAL A 733 9.38 7.45 41.78
C VAL A 733 10.54 7.42 40.79
N VAL A 734 10.94 6.23 40.34
CA VAL A 734 12.13 6.02 39.51
C VAL A 734 11.77 5.75 38.04
N GLY A 735 12.48 6.42 37.13
CA GLY A 735 12.58 6.20 35.68
C GLY A 735 11.65 7.05 34.80
N PRO A 736 11.86 7.06 33.46
CA PRO A 736 10.83 7.39 32.49
C PRO A 736 10.01 6.11 32.19
N THR A 737 9.12 5.74 33.10
CA THR A 737 8.18 4.66 32.84
C THR A 737 6.94 5.25 32.20
N ARG A 738 6.86 5.24 30.85
CA ARG A 738 5.59 5.55 30.14
C ARG A 738 4.40 4.74 30.71
N HIS A 739 4.64 3.71 31.52
CA HIS A 739 3.69 2.92 32.29
C HIS A 739 3.20 3.61 33.58
N LEU A 740 2.19 4.46 33.46
CA LEU A 740 1.53 5.16 34.57
C LEU A 740 1.09 4.22 35.70
N THR A 741 0.53 3.03 35.40
CA THR A 741 0.11 2.06 36.43
C THR A 741 1.28 1.61 37.32
N GLN A 742 2.46 1.44 36.74
CA GLN A 742 3.66 1.03 37.49
C GLN A 742 4.12 2.14 38.44
N VAL A 743 4.13 3.39 37.96
CA VAL A 743 4.45 4.58 38.75
C VAL A 743 3.53 4.72 39.96
N LEU A 744 2.22 4.58 39.76
CA LEU A 744 1.25 4.64 40.85
C LEU A 744 1.48 3.52 41.88
N GLY A 745 1.89 2.33 41.42
CA GLY A 745 2.27 1.22 42.31
C GLY A 745 3.50 1.53 43.16
N GLN A 746 4.55 2.09 42.56
CA GLN A 746 5.77 2.51 43.30
C GLN A 746 5.44 3.61 44.31
N LEU A 747 4.55 4.54 43.95
CA LEU A 747 4.18 5.64 44.83
C LEU A 747 3.56 5.16 46.15
N LEU A 748 2.74 4.10 46.10
CA LEU A 748 2.12 3.51 47.29
C LEU A 748 3.15 3.03 48.32
N ASP A 749 4.32 2.57 47.90
CA ASP A 749 5.38 2.10 48.80
C ASP A 749 5.99 3.22 49.65
N GLY A 750 5.88 4.47 49.19
CA GLY A 750 6.38 5.67 49.88
C GLY A 750 5.36 6.41 50.75
N LEU A 751 4.08 5.99 50.74
CA LEU A 751 2.98 6.66 51.45
C LEU A 751 2.68 5.99 52.80
N THR A 752 2.22 6.78 53.77
CA THR A 752 1.73 6.28 55.05
C THR A 752 0.33 5.65 54.92
N PRO A 753 -0.08 4.73 55.82
CA PRO A 753 -1.42 4.11 55.76
C PRO A 753 -2.59 5.11 55.76
N ASP A 754 -2.45 6.24 56.47
CA ASP A 754 -3.46 7.30 56.49
C ASP A 754 -3.53 8.04 55.14
N GLU A 755 -2.38 8.27 54.49
CA GLU A 755 -2.32 8.86 53.15
C GLU A 755 -2.92 7.93 52.09
N ILE A 756 -2.61 6.64 52.17
CA ILE A 756 -3.20 5.61 51.29
C ILE A 756 -4.72 5.58 51.48
N THR A 757 -5.22 5.56 52.72
CA THR A 757 -6.66 5.55 53.00
C THR A 757 -7.35 6.80 52.45
N ARG A 758 -6.72 7.98 52.59
CA ARG A 758 -7.25 9.24 52.03
C ARG A 758 -7.31 9.24 50.51
N LEU A 759 -6.26 8.80 49.82
CA LEU A 759 -6.17 8.85 48.37
C LEU A 759 -6.94 7.71 47.67
N THR A 760 -7.10 6.56 48.31
CA THR A 760 -7.73 5.38 47.72
C THR A 760 -9.16 5.14 48.19
N GLY A 761 -9.59 5.82 49.26
CA GLY A 761 -10.89 5.60 49.90
C GLY A 761 -11.00 4.27 50.67
N SER A 762 -9.92 3.49 50.80
CA SER A 762 -9.92 2.16 51.42
C SER A 762 -8.79 2.01 52.43
N GLY A 763 -9.11 1.51 53.64
CA GLY A 763 -8.12 1.13 54.65
C GLY A 763 -7.54 -0.27 54.44
N SER A 764 -7.80 -0.91 53.30
CA SER A 764 -7.28 -2.24 52.98
C SER A 764 -5.75 -2.23 52.89
N THR A 765 -5.11 -3.29 53.38
CA THR A 765 -3.67 -3.51 53.21
C THR A 765 -3.30 -4.26 51.92
N ASP A 766 -4.30 -4.65 51.13
CA ASP A 766 -4.10 -5.30 49.84
C ASP A 766 -3.67 -4.26 48.78
N LYS A 767 -2.43 -4.38 48.28
CA LYS A 767 -1.87 -3.49 47.27
C LYS A 767 -2.71 -3.42 45.99
N VAL A 768 -3.42 -4.49 45.62
CA VAL A 768 -4.30 -4.48 44.44
C VAL A 768 -5.50 -3.55 44.66
N VAL A 769 -6.10 -3.60 45.85
CA VAL A 769 -7.22 -2.74 46.23
C VAL A 769 -6.76 -1.28 46.34
N GLN A 770 -5.59 -1.04 46.92
CA GLN A 770 -4.99 0.29 47.03
C GLN A 770 -4.68 0.89 45.65
N LEU A 771 -4.05 0.12 44.77
CA LEU A 771 -3.73 0.57 43.41
C LEU A 771 -4.99 0.88 42.61
N ARG A 772 -6.03 0.03 42.70
CA ARG A 772 -7.31 0.30 42.05
C ARG A 772 -7.94 1.61 42.57
N GLY A 773 -7.95 1.81 43.89
CA GLY A 773 -8.48 3.04 44.49
C GLY A 773 -7.71 4.28 44.04
N LEU A 774 -6.37 4.20 43.97
CA LEU A 774 -5.54 5.32 43.50
C LEU A 774 -5.74 5.62 42.02
N LYS A 775 -5.86 4.58 41.17
CA LYS A 775 -6.22 4.73 39.74
C LYS A 775 -7.56 5.46 39.61
N SER A 776 -8.59 5.02 40.34
CA SER A 776 -9.94 5.61 40.28
C SER A 776 -9.90 7.08 40.70
N HIS A 777 -9.23 7.40 41.82
CA HIS A 777 -9.09 8.78 42.30
C HIS A 777 -8.42 9.68 41.25
N LEU A 778 -7.30 9.25 40.69
CA LEU A 778 -6.60 10.01 39.66
C LEU A 778 -7.46 10.18 38.41
N ALA A 779 -8.19 9.14 38.00
CA ALA A 779 -9.05 9.21 36.82
C ALA A 779 -10.25 10.15 37.00
N ASP A 780 -10.87 10.12 38.18
CA ASP A 780 -11.97 11.03 38.50
C ASP A 780 -11.47 12.47 38.55
N TYR A 781 -10.36 12.72 39.25
CA TYR A 781 -9.76 14.05 39.31
C TYR A 781 -9.30 14.56 37.94
N ALA A 782 -8.71 13.68 37.10
CA ALA A 782 -8.35 13.97 35.72
C ALA A 782 -9.54 14.30 34.82
N GLN A 783 -10.69 13.65 35.02
CA GLN A 783 -11.90 13.95 34.27
C GLN A 783 -12.37 15.39 34.50
N TYR A 784 -12.24 15.91 35.73
CA TYR A 784 -12.65 17.28 36.06
C TYR A 784 -11.63 18.33 35.59
N HIS A 785 -10.34 18.00 35.62
CA HIS A 785 -9.24 18.91 35.31
C HIS A 785 -8.51 18.55 34.01
N ILE A 786 -9.22 17.99 33.04
CA ILE A 786 -8.64 17.53 31.77
C ILE A 786 -7.93 18.64 31.00
N GLU A 787 -8.38 19.89 31.14
CA GLU A 787 -7.75 21.06 30.53
C GLU A 787 -6.31 21.28 31.02
N GLN A 788 -6.05 21.10 32.32
CA GLN A 788 -4.70 21.22 32.88
C GLN A 788 -3.77 20.12 32.38
N LEU A 789 -4.30 18.89 32.24
CA LEU A 789 -3.55 17.77 31.64
C LEU A 789 -3.26 18.03 30.17
N LEU A 790 -4.26 18.46 29.42
CA LEU A 790 -4.15 18.77 27.99
C LEU A 790 -3.09 19.85 27.76
N ASP A 791 -3.15 20.95 28.50
CA ASP A 791 -2.16 22.03 28.38
C ASP A 791 -0.75 21.57 28.75
N GLY A 792 -0.62 20.75 29.80
CA GLY A 792 0.67 20.16 30.18
C GLY A 792 1.27 19.26 29.10
N VAL A 793 0.47 18.33 28.55
CA VAL A 793 0.92 17.42 27.48
C VAL A 793 1.21 18.19 26.19
N HIS A 794 0.36 19.15 25.83
CA HIS A 794 0.53 19.98 24.64
C HIS A 794 1.81 20.82 24.72
N ALA A 795 2.09 21.44 25.87
CA ALA A 795 3.32 22.22 26.08
C ALA A 795 4.60 21.38 26.02
N LEU A 796 4.54 20.08 26.34
CA LEU A 796 5.66 19.15 26.19
C LEU A 796 5.84 18.69 24.73
N LYS A 797 4.74 18.47 24.00
CA LYS A 797 4.76 18.15 22.56
C LYS A 797 5.24 19.34 21.70
N ALA A 798 4.99 20.58 22.13
CA ALA A 798 5.37 21.82 21.43
C ALA A 798 6.76 22.38 21.82
N ARG A 799 7.74 21.51 22.09
CA ARG A 799 9.13 21.92 22.36
C ARG A 799 10.00 21.76 21.12
N SER A 800 9.95 22.73 20.21
CA SER A 800 10.85 22.76 19.07
C SER A 800 12.32 22.91 19.49
N SER A 801 13.21 22.21 18.76
CA SER A 801 14.67 22.39 18.87
C SER A 801 15.18 23.57 18.04
N ASP A 802 14.32 24.20 17.22
CA ASP A 802 14.68 25.36 16.40
C ASP A 802 14.91 26.60 17.29
N PRO A 803 16.12 27.21 17.28
CA PRO A 803 16.43 28.39 18.08
C PRO A 803 15.55 29.61 17.78
N LEU A 804 15.01 29.75 16.56
CA LEU A 804 14.14 30.85 16.20
C LEU A 804 12.72 30.65 16.72
N VAL A 805 12.21 29.42 16.71
CA VAL A 805 10.94 29.08 17.37
C VAL A 805 11.04 29.35 18.88
N GLN A 806 12.13 28.90 19.51
CA GLN A 806 12.39 29.16 20.92
C GLN A 806 12.49 30.65 21.24
N LEU A 807 13.06 31.46 20.34
CA LEU A 807 13.12 32.91 20.49
C LEU A 807 11.72 33.54 20.48
N ILE A 808 10.84 33.13 19.56
CA ILE A 808 9.45 33.58 19.51
C ILE A 808 8.71 33.20 20.80
N GLN A 809 8.82 31.95 21.22
CA GLN A 809 8.17 31.45 22.44
C GLN A 809 8.73 32.08 23.72
N ARG A 810 10.00 32.53 23.74
CA ARG A 810 10.55 33.29 24.87
C ARG A 810 9.76 34.56 25.13
N ASP A 811 9.45 35.32 24.08
CA ASP A 811 8.75 36.60 24.19
C ASP A 811 7.21 36.40 24.17
N PHE A 812 6.74 35.28 23.61
CA PHE A 812 5.33 34.92 23.44
C PHE A 812 5.04 33.48 23.89
N SER A 813 5.21 33.19 25.19
CA SER A 813 5.20 31.83 25.77
C SER A 813 3.94 30.99 25.61
N ARG A 814 2.83 31.59 25.16
CA ARG A 814 1.57 30.88 24.89
C ARG A 814 1.43 30.41 23.44
N LEU A 815 2.39 30.71 22.57
CA LEU A 815 2.34 30.30 21.16
C LEU A 815 2.80 28.85 20.96
N PRO A 816 2.01 28.01 20.26
CA PRO A 816 2.44 26.67 19.88
C PRO A 816 3.47 26.71 18.75
N ASP A 817 4.18 25.60 18.56
CA ASP A 817 5.17 25.44 17.48
C ASP A 817 4.56 25.67 16.10
N SER A 818 3.32 25.21 15.87
CA SER A 818 2.63 25.39 14.58
C SER A 818 2.52 26.86 14.17
N VAL A 819 2.23 27.74 15.13
CA VAL A 819 2.12 29.19 14.90
C VAL A 819 3.50 29.82 14.77
N ALA A 820 4.46 29.45 15.62
CA ALA A 820 5.81 29.99 15.53
C ALA A 820 6.47 29.64 14.18
N LEU A 821 6.25 28.43 13.67
CA LEU A 821 6.73 27.99 12.35
C LEU A 821 6.06 28.75 11.21
N GLU A 822 4.75 28.97 11.27
CA GLU A 822 4.01 29.74 10.26
C GLU A 822 4.46 31.21 10.24
N LEU A 823 4.67 31.81 11.41
CA LEU A 823 5.26 33.15 11.54
C LEU A 823 6.66 33.22 10.93
N LEU A 824 7.50 32.20 11.13
CA LEU A 824 8.83 32.13 10.51
C LEU A 824 8.76 31.94 9.00
N ASP A 825 7.82 31.16 8.49
CA ASP A 825 7.64 30.96 7.04
C ASP A 825 7.28 32.27 6.33
N MET A 826 6.50 33.13 6.99
CA MET A 826 6.16 34.48 6.52
C MET A 826 7.29 35.51 6.72
N THR A 827 8.33 35.17 7.49
CA THR A 827 9.43 36.11 7.80
C THR A 827 10.50 36.08 6.73
N SER A 828 10.99 37.26 6.32
CA SER A 828 12.07 37.38 5.35
C SER A 828 13.39 36.75 5.85
N GLU A 829 14.22 36.21 4.95
CA GLU A 829 15.53 35.65 5.32
C GLU A 829 16.46 36.68 5.98
N ALA A 830 16.32 37.96 5.62
CA ALA A 830 17.07 39.04 6.25
C ALA A 830 16.68 39.23 7.73
N ASP A 831 15.39 39.14 8.04
CA ASP A 831 14.91 39.25 9.42
C ASP A 831 15.22 38.00 10.23
N LYS A 832 15.16 36.80 9.65
CA LYS A 832 15.63 35.56 10.30
C LYS A 832 17.12 35.65 10.69
N ALA A 833 17.96 36.20 9.81
CA ALA A 833 19.38 36.43 10.10
C ALA A 833 19.60 37.44 11.24
N ARG A 834 18.78 38.51 11.30
CA ARG A 834 18.80 39.47 12.41
C ARG A 834 18.31 38.87 13.71
N MET A 835 17.24 38.09 13.71
CA MET A 835 16.76 37.34 14.87
C MET A 835 17.85 36.41 15.41
N THR A 836 18.57 35.74 14.52
CA THR A 836 19.65 34.81 14.90
C THR A 836 20.81 35.54 15.58
N SER A 837 21.23 36.69 15.04
CA SER A 837 22.40 37.45 15.50
C SER A 837 22.10 38.35 16.70
N GLU A 838 20.97 39.07 16.70
CA GLU A 838 20.59 40.04 17.73
C GLU A 838 19.74 39.43 18.86
N LYS A 839 19.19 38.21 18.66
CA LYS A 839 18.28 37.54 19.61
C LYS A 839 17.05 38.38 19.98
N ARG A 840 16.52 39.12 18.99
CA ARG A 840 15.34 39.99 19.10
C ARG A 840 14.36 39.72 17.96
N ILE A 841 13.08 39.84 18.25
CA ILE A 841 11.98 39.65 17.30
C ILE A 841 11.66 41.00 16.62
N PRO A 842 11.49 41.04 15.27
CA PRO A 842 11.01 42.22 14.55
C PRO A 842 9.62 42.67 15.03
N LEU A 843 9.32 43.97 14.90
CA LEU A 843 8.03 44.52 15.35
C LEU A 843 6.84 43.89 14.63
N GLU A 844 6.91 43.76 13.30
CA GLU A 844 5.84 43.19 12.47
C GLU A 844 5.53 41.74 12.88
N LEU A 845 6.58 40.94 13.11
CA LEU A 845 6.45 39.57 13.61
C LEU A 845 5.84 39.52 15.02
N ALA A 846 6.20 40.48 15.88
CA ALA A 846 5.65 40.62 17.23
C ALA A 846 4.17 41.06 17.22
N GLU A 847 3.73 41.83 16.23
CA GLU A 847 2.32 42.22 16.05
C GLU A 847 1.49 41.02 15.63
N HIS A 848 1.91 40.26 14.62
CA HIS A 848 1.24 39.01 14.24
C HIS A 848 1.23 37.98 15.36
N ALA A 849 2.32 37.83 16.12
CA ALA A 849 2.37 36.96 17.30
C ALA A 849 1.28 37.31 18.33
N ARG A 850 0.98 38.60 18.55
CA ARG A 850 -0.11 39.03 19.45
C ARG A 850 -1.48 38.71 18.89
N GLU A 851 -1.68 38.87 17.58
CA GLU A 851 -2.92 38.50 16.90
C GLU A 851 -3.21 37.00 17.06
N TYR A 852 -2.20 36.15 16.82
CA TYR A 852 -2.34 34.71 17.05
C TYR A 852 -2.61 34.39 18.52
N GLN A 853 -1.97 35.05 19.49
CA GLN A 853 -2.29 34.85 20.91
C GLN A 853 -3.75 35.17 21.23
N GLN A 854 -4.30 36.22 20.62
CA GLN A 854 -5.71 36.56 20.77
C GLN A 854 -6.62 35.48 20.17
N GLN A 855 -6.32 35.02 18.95
CA GLN A 855 -7.09 33.95 18.30
C GLN A 855 -7.01 32.62 19.08
N LEU A 856 -5.82 32.23 19.55
CA LEU A 856 -5.65 31.05 20.37
C LEU A 856 -6.46 31.14 21.67
N ARG A 857 -6.51 32.32 22.31
CA ARG A 857 -7.34 32.53 23.50
C ARG A 857 -8.83 32.30 23.21
N ILE A 858 -9.30 32.71 22.02
CA ILE A 858 -10.67 32.41 21.55
C ILE A 858 -10.83 30.90 21.33
N ASN A 859 -9.89 30.24 20.65
CA ASN A 859 -9.94 28.79 20.45
C ASN A 859 -10.01 28.03 21.78
N ARG A 860 -9.23 28.43 22.80
CA ARG A 860 -9.29 27.84 24.15
C ARG A 860 -10.62 28.07 24.85
N ALA A 861 -11.23 29.25 24.69
CA ALA A 861 -12.57 29.50 25.18
C ALA A 861 -13.62 28.60 24.48
N LEU A 862 -13.51 28.44 23.15
CA LEU A 862 -14.40 27.58 22.37
C LEU A 862 -14.27 26.10 22.73
N GLU A 863 -13.05 25.61 22.97
CA GLU A 863 -12.80 24.25 23.44
C GLU A 863 -13.63 23.88 24.68
N GLY A 864 -13.77 24.81 25.64
CA GLY A 864 -14.48 24.56 26.88
C GLY A 864 -16.00 24.31 26.71
N PHE A 865 -16.61 24.74 25.60
CA PHE A 865 -18.01 24.44 25.29
C PHE A 865 -18.22 22.99 24.79
N TYR A 866 -17.16 22.29 24.41
CA TYR A 866 -17.21 20.89 23.98
C TYR A 866 -16.83 19.90 25.10
N ARG A 867 -16.73 20.37 26.35
CA ARG A 867 -16.35 19.58 27.53
C ARG A 867 -17.45 19.60 28.58
N SER A 868 -17.54 18.54 29.38
CA SER A 868 -18.48 18.46 30.52
C SER A 868 -18.06 19.32 31.72
N SER A 869 -16.80 19.76 31.77
CA SER A 869 -16.27 20.69 32.77
C SER A 869 -15.21 21.59 32.14
N THR A 870 -15.10 22.82 32.62
CA THR A 870 -14.08 23.78 32.19
C THR A 870 -13.64 24.68 33.35
N ASP A 871 -12.33 24.78 33.54
CA ASP A 871 -11.71 25.71 34.47
C ASP A 871 -11.30 27.01 33.77
N ASN A 872 -11.59 27.15 32.48
CA ASN A 872 -11.19 28.30 31.70
C ASN A 872 -12.08 29.52 32.00
N PRO A 873 -11.53 30.61 32.57
CA PRO A 873 -12.30 31.82 32.84
C PRO A 873 -12.86 32.47 31.56
N ASP A 874 -12.18 32.34 30.42
CA ASP A 874 -12.64 32.91 29.16
C ASP A 874 -13.87 32.16 28.63
N THR A 875 -13.90 30.82 28.78
CA THR A 875 -15.12 30.04 28.48
C THR A 875 -16.27 30.44 29.37
N GLN A 876 -16.01 30.65 30.67
CA GLN A 876 -17.04 31.01 31.65
C GLN A 876 -17.63 32.39 31.35
N ALA A 877 -16.76 33.37 31.07
CA ALA A 877 -17.17 34.72 30.67
C ALA A 877 -17.93 34.71 29.33
N ALA A 878 -17.44 33.98 28.33
CA ALA A 878 -18.13 33.82 27.06
C ALA A 878 -19.48 33.12 27.23
N GLY A 879 -19.55 32.09 28.08
CA GLY A 879 -20.79 31.35 28.36
C GLY A 879 -21.88 32.25 28.95
N LEU A 880 -21.51 33.14 29.88
CA LEU A 880 -22.42 34.17 30.40
C LEU A 880 -22.85 35.15 29.31
N GLY A 881 -21.89 35.71 28.57
CA GLY A 881 -22.16 36.69 27.53
C GLY A 881 -23.00 36.15 26.38
N LEU A 882 -22.91 34.84 26.10
CA LEU A 882 -23.66 34.19 25.02
C LEU A 882 -25.11 33.88 25.37
N LEU A 883 -25.48 33.86 26.67
CA LEU A 883 -26.87 33.62 27.10
C LEU A 883 -27.87 34.58 26.44
N GLN A 884 -27.47 35.83 26.22
CA GLN A 884 -28.33 36.83 25.59
C GLN A 884 -28.74 36.50 24.15
N TYR A 885 -27.98 35.64 23.47
CA TYR A 885 -28.25 35.20 22.10
C TYR A 885 -29.04 33.89 22.03
N VAL A 886 -29.31 33.26 23.17
CA VAL A 886 -30.11 32.02 23.22
C VAL A 886 -31.56 32.34 22.85
N PRO A 887 -32.16 31.64 21.87
CA PRO A 887 -33.55 31.87 21.50
C PRO A 887 -34.48 31.75 22.70
N GLY A 888 -35.28 32.80 22.96
CA GLY A 888 -36.17 32.87 24.12
C GLY A 888 -35.60 33.59 25.33
N TRP A 889 -34.37 34.14 25.28
CA TRP A 889 -33.82 34.92 26.39
C TRP A 889 -34.64 36.18 26.67
N GLY A 890 -35.22 36.26 27.87
CA GLY A 890 -36.13 37.34 28.26
C GLY A 890 -35.44 38.64 28.66
N GLY A 891 -34.12 38.65 28.86
CA GLY A 891 -33.36 39.83 29.27
C GLY A 891 -33.73 40.40 30.64
N ASP A 892 -34.37 39.64 31.52
CA ASP A 892 -34.82 40.05 32.86
C ASP A 892 -33.89 39.56 33.99
N ARG A 893 -32.65 39.20 33.65
CA ARG A 893 -31.65 38.65 34.57
C ARG A 893 -30.31 39.32 34.36
N SER A 894 -29.66 39.68 35.47
CA SER A 894 -28.27 40.12 35.51
C SER A 894 -27.46 39.12 36.33
N ILE A 895 -26.31 38.69 35.82
CA ILE A 895 -25.47 37.68 36.47
C ILE A 895 -24.02 38.15 36.47
N ASP A 896 -23.41 38.26 37.64
CA ASP A 896 -21.97 38.53 37.78
C ASP A 896 -21.25 37.25 38.19
N LEU A 897 -20.08 36.99 37.62
CA LEU A 897 -19.19 35.91 38.01
C LEU A 897 -17.90 36.50 38.60
N LEU A 898 -17.69 36.24 39.90
CA LEU A 898 -16.58 36.78 40.68
C LEU A 898 -15.60 35.69 41.06
N LYS A 899 -14.34 36.08 41.23
CA LYS A 899 -13.24 35.18 41.60
C LYS A 899 -13.05 35.11 43.12
N ASP A 900 -12.91 33.90 43.66
CA ASP A 900 -12.57 33.53 45.04
C ASP A 900 -13.60 33.94 46.12
N THR A 901 -14.15 35.15 46.06
CA THR A 901 -15.07 35.72 47.07
C THR A 901 -16.13 36.64 46.44
N LEU A 902 -17.12 37.04 47.23
CA LEU A 902 -18.14 38.04 46.84
C LEU A 902 -17.57 39.45 46.58
N GLU A 903 -16.33 39.72 47.00
CA GLU A 903 -15.63 41.00 46.80
C GLU A 903 -14.46 40.86 45.82
N GLY A 904 -14.32 39.70 45.17
CA GLY A 904 -13.21 39.42 44.28
C GLY A 904 -13.39 40.00 42.87
N ASP A 905 -12.32 39.87 42.07
CA ASP A 905 -12.30 40.39 40.71
C ASP A 905 -13.40 39.76 39.83
N GLU A 906 -14.02 40.56 38.98
CA GLU A 906 -14.99 40.09 38.00
C GLU A 906 -14.31 39.26 36.90
N ILE A 907 -14.78 38.03 36.73
CA ILE A 907 -14.40 37.13 35.62
C ILE A 907 -15.25 37.46 34.39
N GLY A 908 -16.53 37.73 34.59
CA GLY A 908 -17.43 38.22 33.55
C GLY A 908 -18.80 38.57 34.11
N SER A 909 -19.57 39.35 33.35
CA SER A 909 -20.92 39.77 33.71
C SER A 909 -21.86 39.67 32.51
N LEU A 910 -23.12 39.37 32.82
CA LEU A 910 -24.26 39.48 31.92
C LEU A 910 -25.17 40.55 32.46
N ALA A 911 -25.11 41.76 31.90
CA ALA A 911 -25.96 42.86 32.29
C ALA A 911 -27.37 42.74 31.68
N SER A 912 -28.38 43.22 32.40
CA SER A 912 -29.73 43.42 31.86
C SER A 912 -30.04 44.91 31.73
N GLU A 913 -30.67 45.28 30.61
CA GLU A 913 -31.19 46.63 30.39
C GLU A 913 -32.55 46.88 31.09
N LYS A 914 -33.15 45.84 31.68
CA LYS A 914 -34.44 45.95 32.38
C LYS A 914 -34.23 46.40 33.83
N ALA A 915 -34.88 47.50 34.21
CA ALA A 915 -34.83 48.00 35.59
C ALA A 915 -35.39 47.03 36.64
N THR A 916 -36.22 46.06 36.24
CA THR A 916 -36.79 45.01 37.11
C THR A 916 -36.01 43.70 37.08
N ALA A 917 -34.80 43.70 36.50
CA ALA A 917 -34.04 42.48 36.37
C ALA A 917 -33.61 41.92 37.72
N VAL A 918 -33.69 40.60 37.86
CA VAL A 918 -33.20 39.91 39.05
C VAL A 918 -31.70 39.75 38.94
N HIS A 919 -30.98 40.31 39.91
CA HIS A 919 -29.53 40.23 40.00
C HIS A 919 -29.07 39.02 40.83
N ARG A 920 -28.05 38.35 40.32
CA ARG A 920 -27.46 37.11 40.84
C ARG A 920 -25.95 37.17 40.72
N ILE A 921 -25.28 36.49 41.64
CA ILE A 921 -23.82 36.45 41.70
C ILE A 921 -23.39 34.98 41.76
N LEU A 922 -22.43 34.59 40.94
CA LEU A 922 -21.70 33.33 41.01
C LEU A 922 -20.29 33.62 41.52
N VAL A 923 -19.86 32.93 42.56
CA VAL A 923 -18.47 33.01 43.03
C VAL A 923 -17.75 31.72 42.63
N ARG A 924 -16.66 31.86 41.86
CA ARG A 924 -15.75 30.76 41.52
C ARG A 924 -14.69 30.62 42.60
N THR A 925 -14.69 29.48 43.29
CA THR A 925 -13.70 29.11 44.32
C THR A 925 -12.80 27.97 43.83
N GLU A 926 -11.77 27.59 44.59
CA GLU A 926 -10.96 26.39 44.33
C GLU A 926 -11.79 25.09 44.34
N GLU A 927 -12.90 25.07 45.08
CA GLU A 927 -13.73 23.88 45.29
C GLU A 927 -15.00 23.85 44.40
N GLY A 928 -15.17 24.84 43.51
CA GLY A 928 -16.31 24.96 42.60
C GLY A 928 -17.01 26.32 42.64
N PHE A 929 -18.26 26.36 42.19
CA PHE A 929 -19.05 27.57 41.99
C PHE A 929 -20.21 27.66 42.98
N GLU A 930 -20.34 28.81 43.65
CA GLU A 930 -21.36 29.08 44.64
C GLU A 930 -22.33 30.17 44.17
N PRO A 931 -23.65 29.90 44.16
CA PRO A 931 -24.65 30.89 43.72
C PRO A 931 -25.17 31.74 44.89
N PHE A 932 -25.29 33.05 44.66
CA PHE A 932 -25.78 34.03 45.62
C PHE A 932 -26.81 34.98 44.98
N ASN A 933 -27.68 35.54 45.82
CA ASN A 933 -28.52 36.67 45.42
C ASN A 933 -27.75 38.00 45.55
N HIS A 934 -28.38 39.09 45.11
CA HIS A 934 -27.82 40.45 45.21
C HIS A 934 -27.52 40.94 46.64
N LEU A 935 -27.99 40.25 47.68
CA LEU A 935 -27.71 40.55 49.09
C LEU A 935 -26.56 39.69 49.65
N GLY A 936 -25.96 38.81 48.84
CA GLY A 936 -24.91 37.88 49.28
C GLY A 936 -25.44 36.65 50.02
N GLU A 937 -26.74 36.36 49.95
CA GLU A 937 -27.32 35.15 50.54
C GLU A 937 -27.21 33.98 49.55
N SER A 938 -26.76 32.82 50.03
CA SER A 938 -26.59 31.61 49.22
C SER A 938 -27.94 31.13 48.66
N LEU A 939 -27.95 30.79 47.37
CA LEU A 939 -29.12 30.32 46.63
C LEU A 939 -29.18 28.80 46.44
N GLY A 940 -28.13 28.08 46.84
CA GLY A 940 -28.03 26.65 46.61
C GLY A 940 -26.68 26.08 47.02
N ALA A 941 -26.56 24.75 46.95
CA ALA A 941 -25.31 24.07 47.22
C ALA A 941 -24.25 24.43 46.17
N ARG A 942 -22.98 24.38 46.59
CA ARG A 942 -21.84 24.50 45.69
C ARG A 942 -21.92 23.43 44.60
N ASN A 943 -21.66 23.85 43.36
CA ASN A 943 -21.56 22.95 42.22
C ASN A 943 -20.13 22.97 41.67
N PRO A 944 -19.46 21.82 41.49
CA PRO A 944 -18.11 21.79 40.92
C PRO A 944 -18.06 22.28 39.46
N ARG A 945 -19.19 22.29 38.74
CA ARG A 945 -19.26 22.65 37.31
C ARG A 945 -19.88 24.02 37.12
N PHE A 946 -19.24 24.82 36.28
CA PHE A 946 -19.71 26.16 35.92
C PHE A 946 -21.14 26.14 35.35
N PHE A 947 -21.39 25.38 34.28
CA PHE A 947 -22.72 25.32 33.65
C PHE A 947 -23.79 24.75 34.60
N GLY A 948 -23.44 23.75 35.41
CA GLY A 948 -24.34 23.23 36.45
C GLY A 948 -24.69 24.27 37.53
N SER A 949 -23.75 25.14 37.90
CA SER A 949 -24.01 26.25 38.82
C SER A 949 -24.85 27.35 38.16
N LEU A 950 -24.60 27.61 36.88
CA LEU A 950 -25.39 28.54 36.08
C LEU A 950 -26.87 28.12 36.01
N LEU A 951 -27.16 26.82 35.89
CA LEU A 951 -28.54 26.30 36.00
C LEU A 951 -29.20 26.62 37.35
N SER A 952 -28.43 26.65 38.44
CA SER A 952 -28.95 26.96 39.79
C SER A 952 -29.29 28.44 39.95
N VAL A 953 -28.73 29.29 39.09
CA VAL A 953 -28.98 30.74 39.06
C VAL A 953 -30.12 31.12 38.11
N LEU A 954 -30.48 30.21 37.19
CA LEU A 954 -31.60 30.35 36.26
C LEU A 954 -32.87 29.67 36.83
N PRO A 955 -33.89 30.42 37.30
CA PRO A 955 -35.14 29.82 37.77
C PRO A 955 -35.91 29.13 36.64
N ASP A 956 -36.83 28.22 37.02
CA ASP A 956 -37.55 27.31 36.12
C ASP A 956 -38.28 28.04 34.96
N ASP A 957 -38.80 29.24 35.20
CA ASP A 957 -39.47 30.07 34.20
C ASP A 957 -38.53 30.52 33.08
N VAL A 958 -37.31 30.94 33.42
CA VAL A 958 -36.29 31.33 32.46
C VAL A 958 -35.85 30.12 31.66
N ARG A 959 -35.60 28.99 32.33
CA ARG A 959 -35.19 27.72 31.69
C ARG A 959 -36.22 27.24 30.66
N LEU A 960 -37.51 27.29 31.00
CA LEU A 960 -38.58 26.93 30.08
C LEU A 960 -38.66 27.87 28.87
N THR A 961 -38.41 29.17 29.06
CA THR A 961 -38.49 30.16 27.98
C THR A 961 -37.37 29.98 26.95
N ILE A 962 -36.18 29.56 27.39
CA ILE A 962 -35.05 29.21 26.52
C ILE A 962 -35.07 27.75 26.02
N ASN A 963 -36.19 27.04 26.21
CA ASN A 963 -36.36 25.62 25.86
C ASN A 963 -35.34 24.66 26.53
N LEU A 964 -34.85 25.01 27.71
CA LEU A 964 -33.96 24.16 28.49
C LEU A 964 -34.76 23.24 29.42
N PRO A 965 -34.57 21.91 29.37
CA PRO A 965 -35.30 20.98 30.24
C PRO A 965 -35.05 21.28 31.73
N LEU A 966 -36.10 21.22 32.55
CA LEU A 966 -36.00 21.44 34.01
C LEU A 966 -35.14 20.38 34.70
N ASN A 967 -35.05 19.18 34.10
CA ASN A 967 -34.19 18.09 34.55
C ASN A 967 -32.80 18.08 33.91
N ALA A 968 -32.42 19.13 33.14
CA ALA A 968 -31.06 19.24 32.63
C ALA A 968 -30.09 19.29 33.83
N GLN A 969 -29.08 18.40 33.80
CA GLN A 969 -28.04 18.28 34.82
C GLN A 969 -26.73 18.97 34.40
N GLU A 970 -26.61 19.30 33.11
CA GLU A 970 -25.52 20.02 32.46
C GLU A 970 -26.09 20.91 31.36
#